data_AF-A0A970EU76-F1
#
_entry.id   AF-A0A970EU76-F1
#
_cell.length_a   1.000
_cell.length_b   1.000
_cell.length_c   1.000
_cell.angle_alpha   90.00
_cell.angle_beta   90.00
_cell.angle_gamma   90.00
#
_symmetry.space_group_name_H-M   'P 1'
#
loop_
_entity.id
_entity.type
_entity.pdbx_description
1 polymer ?
#
loop_
_entity_poly.entity_id
_entity_poly.type
_entity_poly.pdbx_seq_one_letter_code
_entity_poly.pdbx_strand_id
1 'polypeptide(L)'
;MAFVDLNELELFAENISANLSSSKKSTSYKVRRRLVQSLGFIKSTVDRIMSHKLSPGKMPKEFEWFVDNRYIAEREGRSAALMLRRTGKLAASRKGYPKVFVLAVALVKSGNGIVTRERIQTFLSGAQKAGAFSEKELWLFTVMLKAALVLELYELSRKFDPIFLEYSGLKKGIYSAELEISRIRAEGGTPPEELAKAASEADKAHREYSTLAGNIFTSLRYLSTADLRQMLHSQSAVERILSRDPSGIYPLMDEESRAQYRRMVSLLAQRNKMSEASVAEQAISLAESSADPQCRHVGYYLIRKPLGKQPSIWYRPLYFISLIVLTSLLSLLVLSISGPAAALLLLIPLTGVSKNLCDTLALRVVHPARLPRLELKDGIPDHAKTLCVISVLLTNEKDCKRCADLLERYMLANRNAGANLLFGLLADMKDSDKEKEENDDSIRSAAREEIARLNSKYGSRFFFFCRDRIYNPAEKRYMSWERKRGALIELSRLLLGKQCGLRTEEGNPDNLKDIRYVITLDSDTRLTIGSAVEMVGTMLHPLNRPVVDPDLKIVREGHALLQPRISVDLQAASKSFFSRAFAGLGGTDPYGSTVSDLYQDLFDEGIFTGKGIFNVEVFSLCLDNRFPDNRILSHDLLEGCYLRAGLLSDVELTDGFPYKVSSWFSRLHRWTRGDWQILPWLFKKVPSPEGKDFNPLSPLSKWKIFDNLRRSLVPVFTFAAILWGTLFEGLWAATGVAVAITLSELALSTATALMRGGYELGSRYHSSILYGVRGSAAQTALQIMLLPYNAMVCLDAIITSLYRVFISKRHLLQWVTAEQTERQSASGIIGMYRTMLISVIWGIVCILAADKILAYVLGVSWIFSPLVSAFISRPTKNDRSISPEDREFLLRQAGMMWKYFEDFMNPSNNYLPPDNWQEQPAVGVARRTSPTNIGLALLCCLAAYDLKLADLSHALDKIESILDSVERMQKWKGHLLNWYDTSTLKPLYPMTVSSVDSGNLAGCYIALIGGLKEVGTPRAAALAERVRSLLDAMDFLTLFDKSRNLFYISVDAETGQPSESWYDLMASEARQTSYICIARGIIDKKHWRRLGRALVQKNGYSGMASWTGTMFEYLMPNLL
;
A
#
# COMPACT_ATOMS: atom_id res chain seq x y z
N MET A 1 10.91 -43.74 -6.43
CA MET A 1 9.47 -43.91 -6.69
C MET A 1 9.32 -43.79 -8.20
N ALA A 2 8.63 -44.71 -8.86
CA ALA A 2 8.42 -44.61 -10.31
C ALA A 2 7.56 -43.38 -10.64
N PHE A 3 7.74 -42.83 -11.85
CA PHE A 3 6.89 -41.75 -12.35
C PHE A 3 5.45 -42.26 -12.47
N VAL A 4 4.49 -41.49 -11.97
CA VAL A 4 3.05 -41.80 -12.05
C VAL A 4 2.41 -40.87 -13.07
N ASP A 5 1.84 -41.46 -14.10
CA ASP A 5 1.12 -40.75 -15.16
C ASP A 5 -0.20 -40.13 -14.66
N LEU A 6 -0.71 -39.11 -15.36
CA LEU A 6 -1.93 -38.40 -15.01
C LEU A 6 -3.15 -39.32 -14.85
N ASN A 7 -3.25 -40.37 -15.68
CA ASN A 7 -4.37 -41.32 -15.66
C ASN A 7 -4.44 -42.13 -14.36
N GLU A 8 -3.30 -42.43 -13.75
CA GLU A 8 -3.21 -43.19 -12.49
C GLU A 8 -3.07 -42.28 -11.26
N LEU A 9 -2.76 -40.99 -11.47
CA LEU A 9 -2.42 -40.03 -10.42
C LEU A 9 -3.58 -39.80 -9.45
N GLU A 10 -4.83 -39.80 -9.93
CA GLU A 10 -6.01 -39.59 -9.09
C GLU A 10 -6.20 -40.74 -8.10
N LEU A 11 -6.18 -41.99 -8.59
CA LEU A 11 -6.30 -43.19 -7.76
C LEU A 11 -5.11 -43.33 -6.80
N PHE A 12 -3.90 -42.99 -7.27
CA PHE A 12 -2.71 -42.92 -6.42
C PHE A 12 -2.89 -41.91 -5.27
N ALA A 13 -3.43 -40.73 -5.56
CA ALA A 13 -3.68 -39.69 -4.57
C ALA A 13 -4.77 -40.08 -3.55
N GLU A 14 -5.82 -40.77 -3.99
CA GLU A 14 -6.88 -41.31 -3.13
C GLU A 14 -6.32 -42.36 -2.17
N ASN A 15 -5.60 -43.36 -2.72
CA ASN A 15 -5.01 -44.46 -1.95
C ASN A 15 -4.00 -43.98 -0.90
N ILE A 16 -3.08 -43.08 -1.27
CA ILE A 16 -2.09 -42.56 -0.31
C ILE A 16 -2.76 -41.70 0.77
N SER A 17 -3.84 -40.98 0.40
CA SER A 17 -4.57 -40.12 1.33
C SER A 17 -5.36 -40.89 2.38
N ALA A 18 -6.00 -42.00 1.98
CA ALA A 18 -6.72 -42.91 2.88
C ALA A 18 -5.75 -43.54 3.90
N ASN A 19 -4.57 -43.99 3.45
CA ASN A 19 -3.57 -44.64 4.29
C ASN A 19 -2.85 -43.71 5.29
N LEU A 20 -2.99 -42.39 5.12
CA LEU A 20 -2.36 -41.39 5.99
C LEU A 20 -3.24 -40.99 7.21
N SER A 21 -4.40 -41.63 7.43
CA SER A 21 -5.31 -41.32 8.54
C SER A 21 -4.64 -41.47 9.91
N SER A 22 -4.57 -40.39 10.68
CA SER A 22 -4.10 -40.38 12.07
C SER A 22 -4.77 -39.23 12.84
N SER A 23 -5.18 -39.48 14.08
CA SER A 23 -5.78 -38.48 14.96
C SER A 23 -4.74 -37.50 15.57
N LYS A 24 -3.44 -37.73 15.33
CA LYS A 24 -2.36 -36.91 15.90
C LYS A 24 -2.26 -35.58 15.16
N LYS A 25 -1.96 -34.51 15.90
CA LYS A 25 -1.66 -33.18 15.36
C LYS A 25 -0.18 -32.84 15.54
N SER A 26 0.43 -32.21 14.55
CA SER A 26 1.83 -31.77 14.58
C SER A 26 1.96 -30.32 14.11
N THR A 27 2.98 -29.61 14.58
CA THR A 27 3.30 -28.28 14.05
C THR A 27 4.17 -28.41 12.80
N SER A 28 4.14 -27.39 11.95
CA SER A 28 5.03 -27.27 10.79
C SER A 28 6.50 -27.06 11.16
N TYR A 29 6.85 -26.95 12.45
CA TYR A 29 8.18 -26.59 12.92
C TYR A 29 9.27 -27.53 12.38
N LYS A 30 9.00 -28.85 12.35
CA LYS A 30 9.93 -29.84 11.80
C LYS A 30 10.22 -29.60 10.32
N VAL A 31 9.16 -29.32 9.53
CA VAL A 31 9.27 -29.01 8.09
C VAL A 31 10.07 -27.72 7.90
N ARG A 32 9.72 -26.66 8.65
CA ARG A 32 10.40 -25.36 8.57
C ARG A 32 11.87 -25.47 8.91
N ARG A 33 12.22 -26.16 10.00
CA ARG A 33 13.61 -26.35 10.43
C ARG A 33 14.42 -27.06 9.35
N ARG A 34 13.89 -28.16 8.81
CA ARG A 34 14.53 -28.91 7.72
C ARG A 34 14.71 -28.04 6.47
N LEU A 35 13.67 -27.30 6.08
CA LEU A 35 13.72 -26.39 4.93
C LEU A 35 14.79 -25.30 5.07
N VAL A 36 14.90 -24.66 6.24
CA VAL A 36 15.93 -23.63 6.49
C VAL A 36 17.35 -24.23 6.45
N GLN A 37 17.54 -25.42 7.01
CA GLN A 37 18.82 -26.13 6.93
C GLN A 37 19.19 -26.49 5.49
N SER A 38 18.22 -26.99 4.72
CA SER A 38 18.37 -27.32 3.30
C SER A 38 18.77 -26.10 2.47
N LEU A 39 18.16 -24.94 2.70
CA LEU A 39 18.55 -23.69 2.02
C LEU A 39 19.99 -23.28 2.33
N GLY A 40 20.40 -23.39 3.60
CA GLY A 40 21.79 -23.14 3.99
C GLY A 40 22.78 -24.07 3.28
N PHE A 41 22.43 -25.34 3.16
CA PHE A 41 23.25 -26.33 2.45
C PHE A 41 23.32 -26.04 0.94
N ILE A 42 22.19 -25.77 0.28
CA ILE A 42 22.13 -25.41 -1.14
C ILE A 42 23.03 -24.19 -1.40
N LYS A 43 22.93 -23.15 -0.56
CA LYS A 43 23.80 -21.99 -0.65
C LYS A 43 25.27 -22.36 -0.53
N SER A 44 25.65 -23.12 0.51
CA SER A 44 27.04 -23.53 0.69
C SER A 44 27.58 -24.36 -0.48
N THR A 45 26.72 -25.15 -1.13
CA THR A 45 27.09 -25.98 -2.28
C THR A 45 27.40 -25.09 -3.49
N VAL A 46 26.55 -24.08 -3.76
CA VAL A 46 26.78 -23.12 -4.85
C VAL A 46 28.00 -22.24 -4.57
N ASP A 47 28.19 -21.78 -3.33
CA ASP A 47 29.38 -21.01 -2.96
C ASP A 47 30.67 -21.83 -3.18
N ARG A 48 30.64 -23.15 -2.91
CA ARG A 48 31.75 -24.07 -3.24
C ARG A 48 31.97 -24.23 -4.75
N ILE A 49 30.90 -24.37 -5.53
CA ILE A 49 30.97 -24.46 -7.00
C ILE A 49 31.60 -23.19 -7.58
N MET A 50 31.20 -22.02 -7.10
CA MET A 50 31.68 -20.71 -7.59
C MET A 50 33.09 -20.35 -7.12
N SER A 51 33.54 -20.84 -5.95
CA SER A 51 34.85 -20.50 -5.40
C SER A 51 36.01 -21.21 -6.11
N HIS A 52 35.74 -22.29 -6.83
CA HIS A 52 36.76 -22.99 -7.59
C HIS A 52 36.89 -22.34 -8.97
N LYS A 53 38.12 -21.91 -9.30
CA LYS A 53 38.49 -21.62 -10.70
C LYS A 53 38.43 -22.94 -11.46
N LEU A 54 37.27 -23.27 -12.00
CA LEU A 54 37.15 -24.35 -12.97
C LEU A 54 38.17 -24.05 -14.08
N SER A 55 39.01 -25.03 -14.41
CA SER A 55 39.87 -24.99 -15.61
C SER A 55 39.05 -24.55 -16.83
N PRO A 56 39.64 -24.08 -17.95
CA PRO A 56 38.93 -23.45 -19.08
C PRO A 56 37.96 -24.36 -19.88
N GLY A 57 37.36 -25.38 -19.26
CA GLY A 57 36.23 -26.16 -19.76
C GLY A 57 34.86 -25.60 -19.32
N LYS A 58 33.82 -26.02 -20.05
CA LYS A 58 32.42 -25.64 -19.86
C LYS A 58 31.86 -26.25 -18.58
N MET A 59 31.20 -25.45 -17.74
CA MET A 59 30.54 -25.91 -16.51
C MET A 59 29.52 -27.02 -16.81
N PRO A 60 29.44 -28.10 -16.00
CA PRO A 60 28.39 -29.11 -16.11
C PRO A 60 27.00 -28.46 -16.10
N LYS A 61 26.09 -28.88 -16.99
CA LYS A 61 24.77 -28.25 -17.13
C LYS A 61 23.95 -28.28 -15.84
N GLU A 62 24.08 -29.34 -15.05
CA GLU A 62 23.45 -29.46 -13.74
C GLU A 62 24.00 -28.44 -12.72
N PHE A 63 25.27 -28.04 -12.82
CA PHE A 63 25.84 -26.99 -11.97
C PHE A 63 25.41 -25.60 -12.45
N GLU A 64 25.40 -25.38 -13.76
CA GLU A 64 24.90 -24.15 -14.40
C GLU A 64 23.46 -23.85 -13.96
N TRP A 65 22.57 -24.86 -14.04
CA TRP A 65 21.20 -24.75 -13.54
C TRP A 65 21.15 -24.28 -12.08
N PHE A 66 21.99 -24.83 -11.20
CA PHE A 66 21.99 -24.46 -9.78
C PHE A 66 22.53 -23.06 -9.54
N VAL A 67 23.62 -22.67 -10.20
CA VAL A 67 24.23 -21.33 -10.04
C VAL A 67 23.24 -20.26 -10.50
N ASP A 68 22.64 -20.43 -11.69
CA ASP A 68 21.77 -19.44 -12.30
C ASP A 68 20.41 -19.33 -11.61
N ASN A 69 19.92 -20.42 -11.01
CA ASN A 69 18.56 -20.49 -10.48
C ASN A 69 18.47 -20.58 -8.95
N ARG A 70 19.60 -20.60 -8.22
CA ARG A 70 19.62 -20.67 -6.75
C ARG A 70 18.70 -19.65 -6.09
N TYR A 71 18.66 -18.43 -6.63
CA TYR A 71 17.85 -17.35 -6.06
C TYR A 71 16.36 -17.71 -6.00
N ILE A 72 15.84 -18.53 -6.93
CA ILE A 72 14.45 -18.99 -6.96
C ILE A 72 14.19 -19.92 -5.77
N ALA A 73 15.07 -20.91 -5.55
CA ALA A 73 14.96 -21.81 -4.41
C ALA A 73 15.05 -21.05 -3.08
N GLU A 74 15.95 -20.06 -2.98
CA GLU A 74 16.04 -19.20 -1.79
C GLU A 74 14.79 -18.36 -1.58
N ARG A 75 14.28 -17.71 -2.63
CA ARG A 75 13.08 -16.87 -2.59
C ARG A 75 11.86 -17.69 -2.15
N GLU A 76 11.57 -18.77 -2.86
CA GLU A 76 10.39 -19.62 -2.59
C GLU A 76 10.52 -20.39 -1.28
N GLY A 77 11.71 -20.91 -0.97
CA GLY A 77 11.98 -21.63 0.27
C GLY A 77 11.90 -20.74 1.51
N ARG A 78 12.46 -19.52 1.48
CA ARG A 78 12.33 -18.57 2.59
C ARG A 78 10.90 -18.09 2.77
N SER A 79 10.20 -17.82 1.66
CA SER A 79 8.78 -17.48 1.67
C SER A 79 7.93 -18.59 2.31
N ALA A 80 8.14 -19.83 1.89
CA ALA A 80 7.47 -20.98 2.49
C ALA A 80 7.82 -21.13 3.98
N ALA A 81 9.09 -20.99 4.37
CA ALA A 81 9.51 -21.07 5.78
C ALA A 81 8.82 -20.00 6.66
N LEU A 82 8.65 -18.78 6.13
CA LEU A 82 7.96 -17.69 6.82
C LEU A 82 6.47 -18.01 7.02
N MET A 83 5.79 -18.50 5.99
CA MET A 83 4.38 -18.91 6.07
C MET A 83 4.19 -20.05 7.05
N LEU A 84 5.07 -21.06 7.01
CA LEU A 84 5.03 -22.21 7.90
C LEU A 84 5.12 -21.80 9.38
N ARG A 85 5.81 -20.71 9.73
CA ARG A 85 5.90 -20.19 11.12
C ARG A 85 4.52 -19.89 11.74
N ARG A 86 3.51 -19.55 10.93
CA ARG A 86 2.18 -19.11 11.40
C ARG A 86 1.06 -20.14 11.21
N THR A 87 1.39 -21.37 10.78
CA THR A 87 0.38 -22.39 10.42
C THR A 87 -0.29 -23.08 11.60
N GLY A 88 0.25 -23.00 12.81
CA GLY A 88 -0.32 -23.69 13.99
C GLY A 88 -0.20 -25.22 13.91
N LYS A 89 -1.16 -25.93 14.51
CA LYS A 89 -1.24 -27.40 14.50
C LYS A 89 -2.01 -27.89 13.26
N LEU A 90 -1.51 -28.93 12.59
CA LEU A 90 -2.09 -29.58 11.41
C LEU A 90 -2.26 -31.09 11.67
N ALA A 91 -3.09 -31.78 10.89
CA ALA A 91 -3.18 -33.24 10.98
C ALA A 91 -1.82 -33.85 10.63
N ALA A 92 -1.39 -34.87 11.37
CA ALA A 92 -0.07 -35.45 11.25
C ALA A 92 -0.11 -36.90 10.78
N SER A 93 0.89 -37.28 9.98
CA SER A 93 1.19 -38.68 9.69
C SER A 93 1.78 -39.40 10.90
N ARG A 94 1.86 -40.73 10.85
CA ARG A 94 2.50 -41.56 11.90
C ARG A 94 3.95 -41.14 12.19
N LYS A 95 4.68 -40.61 11.20
CA LYS A 95 6.06 -40.11 11.32
C LYS A 95 6.17 -38.70 11.92
N GLY A 96 5.05 -38.08 12.33
CA GLY A 96 5.02 -36.78 13.00
C GLY A 96 5.19 -35.57 12.08
N TYR A 97 5.14 -35.76 10.76
CA TYR A 97 5.06 -34.67 9.77
C TYR A 97 3.61 -34.34 9.42
N PRO A 98 3.26 -33.06 9.13
CA PRO A 98 1.93 -32.70 8.65
C PRO A 98 1.50 -33.55 7.45
N LYS A 99 0.26 -34.06 7.44
CA LYS A 99 -0.30 -34.90 6.35
C LYS A 99 -0.20 -34.18 5.01
N VAL A 100 -0.58 -32.91 4.98
CA VAL A 100 -0.46 -32.04 3.79
C VAL A 100 0.98 -31.97 3.23
N PHE A 101 2.00 -32.01 4.09
CA PHE A 101 3.39 -32.00 3.64
C PHE A 101 3.79 -33.35 3.04
N VAL A 102 3.35 -34.47 3.63
CA VAL A 102 3.62 -35.81 3.09
C VAL A 102 2.97 -35.98 1.73
N LEU A 103 1.74 -35.48 1.56
CA LEU A 103 1.03 -35.48 0.28
C LEU A 103 1.72 -34.60 -0.77
N ALA A 104 2.23 -33.42 -0.39
CA ALA A 104 3.01 -32.57 -1.29
C ALA A 104 4.30 -33.26 -1.76
N VAL A 105 5.01 -33.94 -0.85
CA VAL A 105 6.19 -34.75 -1.19
C VAL A 105 5.82 -35.90 -2.14
N ALA A 106 4.67 -36.55 -1.94
CA ALA A 106 4.20 -37.61 -2.82
C ALA A 106 3.91 -37.10 -4.25
N LEU A 107 3.27 -35.93 -4.38
CA LEU A 107 3.04 -35.32 -5.70
C LEU A 107 4.36 -34.96 -6.39
N VAL A 108 5.30 -34.34 -5.68
CA VAL A 108 6.62 -33.97 -6.24
C VAL A 108 7.41 -35.20 -6.68
N LYS A 109 7.46 -36.24 -5.85
CA LYS A 109 8.25 -37.46 -6.14
C LYS A 109 7.63 -38.32 -7.23
N SER A 110 6.30 -38.47 -7.26
CA SER A 110 5.60 -39.18 -8.32
C SER A 110 5.73 -38.50 -9.68
N GLY A 111 6.01 -37.19 -9.71
CA GLY A 111 6.24 -36.42 -10.94
C GLY A 111 7.71 -36.24 -11.30
N ASN A 112 8.67 -36.83 -10.58
CA ASN A 112 10.11 -36.57 -10.76
C ASN A 112 10.44 -35.05 -10.80
N GLY A 113 9.89 -34.30 -9.85
CA GLY A 113 10.05 -32.85 -9.75
C GLY A 113 9.05 -32.03 -10.57
N ILE A 114 8.27 -32.64 -11.48
CA ILE A 114 7.29 -31.95 -12.32
C ILE A 114 6.00 -31.67 -11.55
N VAL A 115 5.65 -30.38 -11.43
CA VAL A 115 4.42 -29.89 -10.84
C VAL A 115 3.75 -28.92 -11.82
N THR A 116 2.66 -29.38 -12.45
CA THR A 116 1.83 -28.58 -13.39
C THR A 116 0.43 -28.37 -12.82
N ARG A 117 -0.36 -27.47 -13.43
CA ARG A 117 -1.76 -27.23 -13.04
C ARG A 117 -2.57 -28.52 -13.01
N GLU A 118 -2.48 -29.29 -14.09
CA GLU A 118 -3.21 -30.55 -14.29
C GLU A 118 -2.82 -31.57 -13.22
N ARG A 119 -1.51 -31.79 -12.99
CA ARG A 119 -1.04 -32.72 -11.95
C ARG A 119 -1.54 -32.33 -10.57
N ILE A 120 -1.52 -31.03 -10.23
CA ILE A 120 -2.07 -30.56 -8.95
C ILE A 120 -3.57 -30.82 -8.87
N GLN A 121 -4.33 -30.47 -9.92
CA GLN A 121 -5.79 -30.62 -9.94
C GLN A 121 -6.22 -32.08 -9.81
N THR A 122 -5.63 -32.98 -10.60
CA THR A 122 -5.91 -34.42 -10.57
C THR A 122 -5.55 -35.01 -9.20
N PHE A 123 -4.38 -34.65 -8.66
CA PHE A 123 -3.96 -35.13 -7.34
C PHE A 123 -4.88 -34.62 -6.22
N LEU A 124 -5.27 -33.34 -6.25
CA LEU A 124 -6.18 -32.78 -5.26
C LEU A 124 -7.57 -33.42 -5.33
N SER A 125 -8.07 -33.71 -6.53
CA SER A 125 -9.38 -34.35 -6.73
C SER A 125 -9.42 -35.73 -6.08
N GLY A 126 -8.42 -36.58 -6.34
CA GLY A 126 -8.31 -37.91 -5.71
C GLY A 126 -8.09 -37.82 -4.20
N ALA A 127 -7.24 -36.90 -3.74
CA ALA A 127 -7.01 -36.71 -2.31
C ALA A 127 -8.28 -36.19 -1.57
N GLN A 128 -9.06 -35.29 -2.18
CA GLN A 128 -10.28 -34.77 -1.56
C GLN A 128 -11.41 -35.81 -1.50
N LYS A 129 -11.48 -36.76 -2.45
CA LYS A 129 -12.39 -37.93 -2.33
C LYS A 129 -12.16 -38.70 -1.03
N ALA A 130 -10.91 -38.85 -0.62
CA ALA A 130 -10.52 -39.45 0.67
C ALA A 130 -10.56 -38.48 1.87
N GLY A 131 -11.14 -37.27 1.71
CA GLY A 131 -11.20 -36.25 2.77
C GLY A 131 -9.82 -35.81 3.28
N ALA A 132 -8.83 -35.74 2.40
CA ALA A 132 -7.43 -35.62 2.81
C ALA A 132 -7.06 -34.29 3.47
N PHE A 133 -7.70 -33.20 3.06
CA PHE A 133 -7.35 -31.84 3.46
C PHE A 133 -8.53 -31.12 4.10
N SER A 134 -8.29 -30.52 5.26
CA SER A 134 -9.10 -29.38 5.70
C SER A 134 -8.94 -28.20 4.73
N GLU A 135 -9.88 -27.25 4.77
CA GLU A 135 -9.83 -25.98 4.07
C GLU A 135 -8.48 -25.30 4.31
N LYS A 136 -8.05 -25.23 5.57
CA LYS A 136 -6.75 -24.69 5.95
C LYS A 136 -5.58 -25.44 5.31
N GLU A 137 -5.64 -26.76 5.21
CA GLU A 137 -4.58 -27.57 4.59
C GLU A 137 -4.55 -27.44 3.07
N LEU A 138 -5.72 -27.32 2.43
CA LEU A 138 -5.85 -27.10 0.99
C LEU A 138 -5.12 -25.82 0.55
N TRP A 139 -5.32 -24.72 1.27
CA TRP A 139 -4.63 -23.44 1.00
C TRP A 139 -3.13 -23.47 1.36
N LEU A 140 -2.70 -24.40 2.21
CA LEU A 140 -1.27 -24.62 2.51
C LEU A 140 -0.59 -25.55 1.52
N PHE A 141 -1.33 -26.25 0.65
CA PHE A 141 -0.76 -27.25 -0.23
C PHE A 141 0.30 -26.67 -1.17
N THR A 142 0.06 -25.47 -1.72
CA THR A 142 1.03 -24.76 -2.59
C THR A 142 2.32 -24.41 -1.84
N VAL A 143 2.21 -23.97 -0.58
CA VAL A 143 3.36 -23.70 0.30
C VAL A 143 4.13 -24.99 0.60
N MET A 144 3.42 -26.09 0.82
CA MET A 144 4.01 -27.40 1.07
C MET A 144 4.69 -27.97 -0.19
N LEU A 145 4.16 -27.71 -1.38
CA LEU A 145 4.81 -28.07 -2.65
C LEU A 145 6.13 -27.32 -2.84
N LYS A 146 6.16 -26.01 -2.57
CA LYS A 146 7.42 -25.23 -2.59
C LYS A 146 8.44 -25.81 -1.62
N ALA A 147 8.02 -26.14 -0.39
CA ALA A 147 8.89 -26.77 0.60
C ALA A 147 9.37 -28.15 0.13
N ALA A 148 8.50 -28.96 -0.46
CA ALA A 148 8.85 -30.29 -0.98
C ALA A 148 9.85 -30.21 -2.15
N LEU A 149 9.65 -29.29 -3.09
CA LEU A 149 10.55 -29.05 -4.22
C LEU A 149 11.94 -28.60 -3.76
N VAL A 150 12.04 -27.69 -2.79
CA VAL A 150 13.33 -27.26 -2.24
C VAL A 150 14.03 -28.40 -1.49
N LEU A 151 13.27 -29.27 -0.82
CA LEU A 151 13.84 -30.45 -0.18
C LEU A 151 14.32 -31.48 -1.18
N GLU A 152 13.63 -31.65 -2.30
CA GLU A 152 14.09 -32.51 -3.40
C GLU A 152 15.36 -31.93 -4.04
N LEU A 153 15.43 -30.60 -4.21
CA LEU A 153 16.63 -29.91 -4.68
C LEU A 153 17.80 -30.11 -3.73
N TYR A 154 17.54 -30.09 -2.42
CA TYR A 154 18.55 -30.38 -1.40
C TYR A 154 19.07 -31.82 -1.50
N GLU A 155 18.20 -32.83 -1.65
CA GLU A 155 18.66 -34.21 -1.84
C GLU A 155 19.46 -34.38 -3.14
N LEU A 156 19.12 -33.64 -4.20
CA LEU A 156 19.94 -33.56 -5.42
C LEU A 156 21.30 -32.91 -5.16
N SER A 157 21.34 -31.80 -4.42
CA SER A 157 22.56 -31.06 -4.07
C SER A 157 23.58 -31.95 -3.34
N ARG A 158 23.10 -32.85 -2.48
CA ARG A 158 23.97 -33.78 -1.73
C ARG A 158 24.72 -34.76 -2.62
N LYS A 159 24.23 -35.01 -3.84
CA LYS A 159 24.89 -35.87 -4.82
C LYS A 159 26.04 -35.15 -5.54
N PHE A 160 26.16 -33.83 -5.40
CA PHE A 160 27.16 -33.04 -6.10
C PHE A 160 28.53 -33.04 -5.43
N ASP A 161 28.64 -33.28 -4.13
CA ASP A 161 29.94 -33.33 -3.44
C ASP A 161 30.91 -34.37 -4.06
N PRO A 162 30.51 -35.63 -4.35
CA PRO A 162 31.41 -36.56 -5.05
C PRO A 162 31.68 -36.17 -6.51
N ILE A 163 30.70 -35.65 -7.24
CA ILE A 163 30.84 -35.20 -8.65
C ILE A 163 31.82 -34.02 -8.75
N PHE A 164 31.78 -33.13 -7.77
CA PHE A 164 32.65 -31.97 -7.65
C PHE A 164 34.11 -32.36 -7.38
N LEU A 165 34.34 -33.36 -6.52
CA LEU A 165 35.68 -33.91 -6.27
C LEU A 165 36.27 -34.59 -7.51
N GLU A 166 35.42 -35.16 -8.37
CA GLU A 166 35.83 -35.78 -9.64
C GLU A 166 36.13 -34.73 -10.72
N TYR A 167 35.28 -33.70 -10.86
CA TYR A 167 35.50 -32.58 -11.79
C TYR A 167 36.77 -31.79 -11.47
N SER A 168 37.10 -31.64 -10.18
CA SER A 168 38.30 -30.92 -9.72
C SER A 168 39.59 -31.74 -9.82
N GLY A 169 39.53 -32.99 -10.30
CA GLY A 169 40.69 -33.88 -10.43
C GLY A 169 41.23 -34.43 -9.09
N LEU A 170 40.54 -34.16 -7.98
CA LEU A 170 40.94 -34.58 -6.62
C LEU A 170 40.54 -36.03 -6.32
N LYS A 171 39.68 -36.63 -7.14
CA LYS A 171 39.23 -38.02 -7.03
C LYS A 171 39.05 -38.61 -8.43
N LYS A 172 39.49 -39.85 -8.66
CA LYS A 172 39.16 -40.58 -9.90
C LYS A 172 37.65 -40.88 -9.91
N GLY A 173 37.00 -40.60 -11.03
CA GLY A 173 35.58 -40.91 -11.23
C GLY A 173 35.03 -40.47 -12.59
N ILE A 174 33.74 -40.16 -12.61
CA ILE A 174 32.90 -39.99 -13.80
C ILE A 174 33.40 -38.87 -14.72
N TYR A 175 33.75 -37.71 -14.17
CA TYR A 175 34.20 -36.55 -14.96
C TYR A 175 35.60 -36.72 -15.55
N SER A 176 36.47 -37.50 -14.89
CA SER A 176 37.79 -37.83 -15.43
C SER A 176 37.70 -38.71 -16.66
N ALA A 177 36.73 -39.63 -16.75
CA ALA A 177 36.57 -40.51 -17.90
C ALA A 177 36.12 -39.75 -19.17
N GLU A 178 35.20 -38.79 -19.08
CA GLU A 178 34.79 -37.95 -20.22
C GLU A 178 35.92 -37.03 -20.71
N LEU A 179 36.67 -36.43 -19.78
CA LEU A 179 37.85 -35.62 -20.09
C LEU A 179 38.95 -36.46 -20.73
N GLU A 180 39.16 -37.68 -20.25
CA GLU A 180 40.15 -38.63 -20.75
C GLU A 180 39.75 -39.21 -22.12
N ILE A 181 38.47 -39.52 -22.36
CA ILE A 181 37.93 -39.84 -23.69
C ILE A 181 38.14 -38.68 -24.66
N SER A 182 37.82 -37.46 -24.23
CA SER A 182 37.98 -36.25 -25.06
C SER A 182 39.45 -36.01 -25.41
N ARG A 183 40.35 -36.26 -24.44
CA ARG A 183 41.80 -36.21 -24.64
C ARG A 183 42.30 -37.31 -25.57
N ILE A 184 41.93 -38.56 -25.35
CA ILE A 184 42.30 -39.71 -26.21
C ILE A 184 41.85 -39.46 -27.65
N ARG A 185 40.62 -38.96 -27.84
CA ARG A 185 40.09 -38.59 -29.16
C ARG A 185 40.84 -37.42 -29.79
N ALA A 186 41.23 -36.41 -29.01
CA ALA A 186 42.03 -35.28 -29.48
C ALA A 186 43.46 -35.70 -29.87
N GLU A 187 44.01 -36.72 -29.21
CA GLU A 187 45.30 -37.34 -29.51
C GLU A 187 45.20 -38.42 -30.63
N GLY A 188 44.03 -38.61 -31.24
CA GLY A 188 43.81 -39.53 -32.36
C GLY A 188 43.63 -41.02 -31.99
N GLY A 189 43.49 -41.33 -30.69
CA GLY A 189 43.31 -42.68 -30.19
C GLY A 189 41.84 -43.12 -30.03
N THR A 190 41.63 -44.43 -29.91
CA THR A 190 40.33 -45.04 -29.61
C THR A 190 40.21 -45.29 -28.10
N PRO A 191 39.19 -44.77 -27.40
CA PRO A 191 39.04 -45.01 -25.97
C PRO A 191 38.76 -46.49 -25.65
N PRO A 192 39.31 -47.05 -24.56
CA PRO A 192 38.98 -48.40 -24.10
C PRO A 192 37.47 -48.57 -23.84
N GLU A 193 36.93 -49.76 -24.12
CA GLU A 193 35.48 -50.05 -24.01
C GLU A 193 34.94 -49.84 -22.59
N GLU A 194 35.71 -50.22 -21.56
CA GLU A 194 35.35 -49.99 -20.15
C GLU A 194 35.23 -48.49 -19.82
N LEU A 195 36.12 -47.65 -20.38
CA LEU A 195 36.12 -46.20 -20.20
C LEU A 195 34.91 -45.58 -20.91
N ALA A 196 34.60 -46.04 -22.13
CA ALA A 196 33.44 -45.60 -22.91
C ALA A 196 32.11 -45.98 -22.23
N LYS A 197 32.01 -47.18 -21.65
CA LYS A 197 30.83 -47.62 -20.90
C LYS A 197 30.64 -46.80 -19.62
N ALA A 198 31.71 -46.58 -18.86
CA ALA A 198 31.67 -45.73 -17.67
C ALA A 198 31.24 -44.29 -17.99
N ALA A 199 31.73 -43.72 -19.09
CA ALA A 199 31.32 -42.39 -19.56
C ALA A 199 29.85 -42.34 -20.04
N SER A 200 29.33 -43.42 -20.64
CA SER A 200 27.93 -43.46 -21.06
C SER A 200 26.95 -43.58 -19.87
N GLU A 201 27.28 -44.35 -18.85
CA GLU A 201 26.48 -44.48 -17.62
C GLU A 201 26.47 -43.16 -16.83
N ALA A 202 27.61 -42.49 -16.80
CA ALA A 202 27.80 -41.15 -16.28
C ALA A 202 26.93 -40.09 -16.97
N ASP A 203 27.03 -39.96 -18.30
CA ASP A 203 26.25 -39.00 -19.09
C ASP A 203 24.74 -39.20 -18.86
N LYS A 204 24.30 -40.46 -18.74
CA LYS A 204 22.91 -40.76 -18.36
C LYS A 204 22.55 -40.18 -16.98
N ALA A 205 23.39 -40.39 -15.95
CA ALA A 205 23.16 -39.84 -14.61
C ALA A 205 23.19 -38.30 -14.59
N HIS A 206 24.10 -37.67 -15.35
CA HIS A 206 24.16 -36.22 -15.50
C HIS A 206 22.91 -35.64 -16.15
N ARG A 207 22.44 -36.26 -17.23
CA ARG A 207 21.17 -35.91 -17.88
C ARG A 207 19.99 -36.06 -16.93
N GLU A 208 19.96 -37.12 -16.12
CA GLU A 208 18.93 -37.31 -15.10
C GLU A 208 18.97 -36.20 -14.03
N TYR A 209 20.14 -35.83 -13.52
CA TYR A 209 20.31 -34.73 -12.55
C TYR A 209 19.95 -33.38 -13.13
N SER A 210 20.42 -33.08 -14.35
CA SER A 210 20.11 -31.84 -15.07
C SER A 210 18.60 -31.73 -15.34
N THR A 211 17.97 -32.83 -15.78
CA THR A 211 16.51 -32.88 -16.02
C THR A 211 15.73 -32.68 -14.72
N LEU A 212 16.12 -33.34 -13.62
CA LEU A 212 15.48 -33.16 -12.33
C LEU A 212 15.64 -31.73 -11.80
N ALA A 213 16.84 -31.14 -11.91
CA ALA A 213 17.09 -29.76 -11.54
C ALA A 213 16.19 -28.80 -12.34
N GLY A 214 16.15 -28.97 -13.68
CA GLY A 214 15.29 -28.21 -14.57
C GLY A 214 13.81 -28.32 -14.18
N ASN A 215 13.31 -29.54 -13.96
CA ASN A 215 11.93 -29.78 -13.53
C ASN A 215 11.59 -29.09 -12.20
N ILE A 216 12.50 -29.16 -11.21
CA ILE A 216 12.29 -28.53 -9.90
C ILE A 216 12.25 -27.01 -10.03
N PHE A 217 13.21 -26.41 -10.73
CA PHE A 217 13.24 -24.95 -10.90
C PHE A 217 12.06 -24.43 -11.72
N THR A 218 11.69 -25.13 -12.80
CA THR A 218 10.50 -24.81 -13.59
C THR A 218 9.23 -24.89 -12.74
N SER A 219 9.10 -25.93 -11.90
CA SER A 219 7.98 -26.07 -10.98
C SER A 219 7.94 -24.99 -9.89
N LEU A 220 9.10 -24.57 -9.36
CA LEU A 220 9.18 -23.45 -8.42
C LEU A 220 8.77 -22.12 -9.07
N ARG A 221 9.20 -21.85 -10.30
CA ARG A 221 8.78 -20.68 -11.11
C ARG A 221 7.27 -20.70 -11.40
N TYR A 222 6.74 -21.88 -11.72
CA TYR A 222 5.30 -22.05 -11.91
C TYR A 222 4.54 -21.71 -10.62
N LEU A 223 4.92 -22.29 -9.48
CA LEU A 223 4.25 -22.04 -8.20
C LEU A 223 4.43 -20.61 -7.66
N SER A 224 5.40 -19.83 -8.15
CA SER A 224 5.53 -18.42 -7.78
C SER A 224 4.56 -17.51 -8.54
N THR A 225 4.31 -17.82 -9.81
CA THR A 225 3.57 -16.96 -10.74
C THR A 225 2.13 -17.41 -11.00
N ALA A 226 1.83 -18.71 -10.90
CA ALA A 226 0.50 -19.25 -11.18
C ALA A 226 -0.56 -18.74 -10.18
N ASP A 227 -1.74 -18.39 -10.70
CA ASP A 227 -2.94 -18.21 -9.88
C ASP A 227 -3.69 -19.54 -9.73
N LEU A 228 -3.40 -20.24 -8.65
CA LEU A 228 -4.02 -21.52 -8.34
C LEU A 228 -5.35 -21.37 -7.58
N ARG A 229 -5.83 -20.14 -7.34
CA ARG A 229 -7.00 -19.90 -6.47
C ARG A 229 -8.24 -20.58 -7.01
N GLN A 230 -8.64 -20.32 -8.26
CA GLN A 230 -9.85 -20.92 -8.86
C GLN A 230 -9.83 -22.45 -8.78
N MET A 231 -8.68 -23.07 -9.03
CA MET A 231 -8.50 -24.50 -8.89
C MET A 231 -8.69 -24.95 -7.43
N LEU A 232 -8.07 -24.29 -6.45
CA LEU A 232 -8.27 -24.60 -5.03
C LEU A 232 -9.72 -24.41 -4.59
N HIS A 233 -10.41 -23.36 -5.06
CA HIS A 233 -11.83 -23.13 -4.80
C HIS A 233 -12.69 -24.28 -5.32
N SER A 234 -12.44 -24.77 -6.53
CA SER A 234 -13.18 -25.91 -7.11
C SER A 234 -13.06 -27.19 -6.28
N GLN A 235 -11.97 -27.32 -5.52
CA GLN A 235 -11.68 -28.45 -4.65
C GLN A 235 -12.16 -28.23 -3.20
N SER A 236 -12.62 -27.02 -2.87
CA SER A 236 -13.09 -26.68 -1.53
C SER A 236 -14.56 -27.04 -1.36
N ALA A 237 -14.84 -27.98 -0.47
CA ALA A 237 -16.22 -28.26 -0.05
C ALA A 237 -16.85 -27.02 0.61
N VAL A 238 -16.09 -26.29 1.43
CA VAL A 238 -16.58 -25.10 2.13
C VAL A 238 -16.97 -24.00 1.14
N GLU A 239 -16.16 -23.71 0.12
CA GLU A 239 -16.49 -22.72 -0.91
C GLU A 239 -17.80 -23.08 -1.61
N ARG A 240 -17.96 -24.33 -2.03
CA ARG A 240 -19.18 -24.80 -2.70
C ARG A 240 -20.40 -24.70 -1.79
N ILE A 241 -20.26 -25.00 -0.49
CA ILE A 241 -21.36 -24.86 0.48
C ILE A 241 -21.73 -23.39 0.66
N LEU A 242 -20.76 -22.52 0.95
CA LEU A 242 -20.99 -21.09 1.17
C LEU A 242 -21.51 -20.37 -0.07
N SER A 243 -21.22 -20.86 -1.26
CA SER A 243 -21.77 -20.34 -2.53
C SER A 243 -23.29 -20.51 -2.65
N ARG A 244 -23.91 -21.36 -1.81
CA ARG A 244 -25.37 -21.50 -1.69
C ARG A 244 -26.01 -20.46 -0.76
N ASP A 245 -25.25 -19.44 -0.33
CA ASP A 245 -25.76 -18.34 0.49
C ASP A 245 -27.10 -17.79 -0.05
N PRO A 246 -28.21 -17.88 0.71
CA PRO A 246 -29.55 -17.60 0.21
C PRO A 246 -29.81 -16.10 -0.01
N SER A 247 -28.86 -15.24 0.38
CA SER A 247 -28.83 -13.82 0.01
C SER A 247 -28.14 -13.55 -1.34
N GLY A 248 -27.43 -14.53 -1.92
CA GLY A 248 -26.67 -14.38 -3.16
C GLY A 248 -25.42 -13.50 -3.03
N ILE A 249 -25.05 -13.08 -1.82
CA ILE A 249 -23.98 -12.11 -1.58
C ILE A 249 -22.60 -12.78 -1.58
N TYR A 250 -22.48 -13.98 -0.99
CA TYR A 250 -21.18 -14.66 -0.88
C TYR A 250 -20.41 -14.78 -2.21
N PRO A 251 -21.01 -15.20 -3.35
CA PRO A 251 -20.31 -15.29 -4.63
C PRO A 251 -19.85 -13.93 -5.20
N LEU A 252 -20.50 -12.84 -4.80
CA LEU A 252 -20.20 -11.48 -5.25
C LEU A 252 -19.12 -10.80 -4.39
N MET A 253 -18.68 -11.43 -3.30
CA MET A 253 -17.65 -10.89 -2.41
C MET A 253 -16.25 -10.97 -3.02
N ASP A 254 -15.39 -10.03 -2.60
CA ASP A 254 -13.98 -10.10 -2.96
C ASP A 254 -13.28 -11.32 -2.34
N GLU A 255 -12.13 -11.67 -2.93
CA GLU A 255 -11.42 -12.89 -2.54
C GLU A 255 -10.98 -12.87 -1.08
N GLU A 256 -10.48 -11.73 -0.61
CA GLU A 256 -10.04 -11.54 0.77
C GLU A 256 -11.19 -11.73 1.77
N SER A 257 -12.41 -11.28 1.45
CA SER A 257 -13.61 -11.47 2.25
C SER A 257 -14.10 -12.92 2.21
N ARG A 258 -14.14 -13.58 1.05
CA ARG A 258 -14.49 -15.00 0.98
C ARG A 258 -13.47 -15.86 1.76
N ALA A 259 -12.18 -15.52 1.67
CA ALA A 259 -11.13 -16.16 2.45
C ALA A 259 -11.29 -15.93 3.97
N GLN A 260 -11.76 -14.76 4.41
CA GLN A 260 -12.10 -14.49 5.81
C GLN A 260 -13.20 -15.43 6.31
N TYR A 261 -14.24 -15.65 5.51
CA TYR A 261 -15.35 -16.53 5.87
C TYR A 261 -14.90 -17.98 5.98
N ARG A 262 -14.10 -18.47 5.02
CA ARG A 262 -13.52 -19.83 5.06
C ARG A 262 -12.62 -20.03 6.29
N ARG A 263 -11.82 -19.01 6.65
CA ARG A 263 -11.05 -19.03 7.91
C ARG A 263 -11.96 -19.12 9.13
N MET A 264 -13.07 -18.38 9.15
CA MET A 264 -14.03 -18.44 10.26
C MET A 264 -14.71 -19.81 10.39
N VAL A 265 -15.10 -20.43 9.27
CA VAL A 265 -15.59 -21.82 9.27
C VAL A 265 -14.57 -22.76 9.90
N SER A 266 -13.29 -22.66 9.51
CA SER A 266 -12.22 -23.48 10.09
C SER A 266 -12.06 -23.27 11.61
N LEU A 267 -12.15 -22.02 12.08
CA LEU A 267 -12.07 -21.70 13.50
C LEU A 267 -13.27 -22.26 14.29
N LEU A 268 -14.48 -22.11 13.75
CA LEU A 268 -15.71 -22.61 14.38
C LEU A 268 -15.75 -24.13 14.40
N ALA A 269 -15.31 -24.80 13.33
CA ALA A 269 -15.19 -26.25 13.27
C ALA A 269 -14.27 -26.80 14.36
N GLN A 270 -13.10 -26.16 14.55
CA GLN A 270 -12.18 -26.53 15.64
C GLN A 270 -12.78 -26.31 17.02
N ARG A 271 -13.48 -25.19 17.22
CA ARG A 271 -14.07 -24.83 18.52
C ARG A 271 -15.25 -25.74 18.90
N ASN A 272 -16.11 -26.04 17.94
CA ASN A 272 -17.30 -26.87 18.13
C ASN A 272 -17.02 -28.37 17.94
N LYS A 273 -15.77 -28.76 17.62
CA LYS A 273 -15.36 -30.14 17.35
C LYS A 273 -16.18 -30.80 16.22
N MET A 274 -16.50 -30.03 15.18
CA MET A 274 -17.25 -30.46 14.00
C MET A 274 -16.35 -30.44 12.76
N SER A 275 -16.80 -31.06 11.65
CA SER A 275 -16.14 -30.89 10.36
C SER A 275 -16.42 -29.49 9.79
N GLU A 276 -15.51 -28.96 8.98
CA GLU A 276 -15.66 -27.65 8.35
C GLU A 276 -16.88 -27.59 7.42
N ALA A 277 -17.13 -28.67 6.68
CA ALA A 277 -18.33 -28.81 5.85
C ALA A 277 -19.62 -28.76 6.69
N SER A 278 -19.67 -29.47 7.84
CA SER A 278 -20.85 -29.48 8.70
C SER A 278 -21.14 -28.11 9.31
N VAL A 279 -20.11 -27.35 9.70
CA VAL A 279 -20.27 -25.96 10.17
C VAL A 279 -20.81 -25.05 9.06
N ALA A 280 -20.28 -25.19 7.83
CA ALA A 280 -20.77 -24.41 6.70
C ALA A 280 -22.24 -24.73 6.37
N GLU A 281 -22.62 -26.02 6.35
CA GLU A 281 -24.01 -26.44 6.10
C GLU A 281 -24.96 -25.93 7.19
N GLN A 282 -24.56 -26.01 8.46
CA GLN A 282 -25.38 -25.50 9.55
C GLN A 282 -25.58 -23.97 9.45
N ALA A 283 -24.54 -23.23 9.05
CA ALA A 283 -24.64 -21.78 8.85
C ALA A 283 -25.59 -21.44 7.69
N ILE A 284 -25.55 -22.22 6.59
CA ILE A 284 -26.46 -22.06 5.45
C ILE A 284 -27.89 -22.38 5.85
N SER A 285 -28.15 -23.50 6.52
CA SER A 285 -29.49 -23.88 6.98
C SER A 285 -30.13 -22.82 7.89
N LEU A 286 -29.35 -22.18 8.77
CA LEU A 286 -29.82 -21.07 9.59
C LEU A 286 -30.11 -19.80 8.76
N ALA A 287 -29.30 -19.54 7.74
CA ALA A 287 -29.54 -18.44 6.80
C ALA A 287 -30.80 -18.66 5.94
N GLU A 288 -31.07 -19.89 5.50
CA GLU A 288 -32.24 -20.26 4.71
C GLU A 288 -33.54 -20.16 5.51
N SER A 289 -33.49 -20.50 6.80
CA SER A 289 -34.66 -20.47 7.69
C SER A 289 -35.03 -19.09 8.22
N SER A 290 -34.20 -18.06 7.98
CA SER A 290 -34.48 -16.70 8.46
C SER A 290 -35.27 -15.87 7.47
N ALA A 291 -36.29 -15.16 7.96
CA ALA A 291 -37.05 -14.19 7.17
C ALA A 291 -36.36 -12.81 7.12
N ASP A 292 -35.50 -12.48 8.10
CA ASP A 292 -34.81 -11.19 8.16
C ASP A 292 -33.70 -11.13 7.09
N PRO A 293 -33.73 -10.15 6.16
CA PRO A 293 -32.71 -9.99 5.13
C PRO A 293 -31.27 -9.94 5.64
N GLN A 294 -31.03 -9.42 6.85
CA GLN A 294 -29.68 -9.36 7.42
C GLN A 294 -29.21 -10.74 7.90
N CYS A 295 -30.11 -11.52 8.47
CA CYS A 295 -29.85 -12.89 8.92
C CYS A 295 -29.82 -13.89 7.75
N ARG A 296 -30.42 -13.57 6.61
CA ARG A 296 -30.37 -14.40 5.39
C ARG A 296 -28.98 -14.50 4.76
N HIS A 297 -28.03 -13.67 5.16
CA HIS A 297 -26.66 -13.82 4.70
C HIS A 297 -25.86 -14.75 5.61
N VAL A 298 -25.19 -15.75 5.04
CA VAL A 298 -24.40 -16.75 5.80
C VAL A 298 -23.36 -16.13 6.75
N GLY A 299 -22.81 -14.96 6.40
CA GLY A 299 -21.86 -14.23 7.23
C GLY A 299 -22.41 -13.84 8.61
N TYR A 300 -23.73 -13.69 8.75
CA TYR A 300 -24.36 -13.41 10.04
C TYR A 300 -24.06 -14.52 11.04
N TYR A 301 -24.19 -15.79 10.64
CA TYR A 301 -23.94 -16.96 11.50
C TYR A 301 -22.47 -17.38 11.59
N LEU A 302 -21.58 -16.80 10.79
CA LEU A 302 -20.14 -17.07 10.82
C LEU A 302 -19.34 -16.01 11.58
N ILE A 303 -19.71 -14.74 11.42
CA ILE A 303 -18.95 -13.59 11.95
C ILE A 303 -19.72 -12.87 13.04
N ARG A 304 -20.97 -12.48 12.78
CA ARG A 304 -21.75 -11.60 13.69
C ARG A 304 -22.22 -12.35 14.93
N LYS A 305 -22.90 -13.47 14.70
CA LYS A 305 -23.45 -14.37 15.71
C LYS A 305 -22.95 -15.80 15.42
N PRO A 306 -21.65 -16.06 15.64
CA PRO A 306 -21.02 -17.33 15.29
C PRO A 306 -21.72 -18.55 15.91
N LEU A 307 -21.77 -19.65 15.15
CA LEU A 307 -22.34 -20.93 15.60
C LEU A 307 -21.69 -21.48 16.89
N GLY A 308 -22.54 -22.04 17.75
CA GLY A 308 -22.13 -22.66 19.01
C GLY A 308 -21.97 -21.66 20.15
N LYS A 309 -21.06 -21.95 21.09
CA LYS A 309 -20.80 -21.06 22.24
C LYS A 309 -20.23 -19.75 21.71
N GLN A 310 -20.90 -18.63 21.95
CA GLN A 310 -20.40 -17.31 21.55
C GLN A 310 -18.97 -17.08 22.10
N PRO A 311 -18.06 -16.49 21.31
CA PRO A 311 -16.76 -16.06 21.85
C PRO A 311 -17.03 -15.11 23.01
N SER A 312 -16.49 -15.44 24.19
CA SER A 312 -16.65 -14.56 25.34
C SER A 312 -15.93 -13.25 25.02
N ILE A 313 -16.65 -12.13 25.18
CA ILE A 313 -16.16 -10.78 24.91
C ILE A 313 -15.36 -10.25 26.12
N TRP A 314 -14.98 -11.12 27.06
CA TRP A 314 -14.23 -10.79 28.28
C TRP A 314 -12.93 -10.03 28.04
N TYR A 315 -12.32 -10.17 26.86
CA TYR A 315 -11.10 -9.46 26.50
C TYR A 315 -11.31 -7.94 26.35
N ARG A 316 -12.54 -7.47 26.05
CA ARG A 316 -12.86 -6.03 25.98
C ARG A 316 -12.77 -5.34 27.34
N PRO A 317 -13.47 -5.78 28.40
CA PRO A 317 -13.28 -5.22 29.73
C PRO A 317 -11.89 -5.53 30.28
N LEU A 318 -11.29 -6.70 29.95
CA LEU A 318 -9.91 -6.99 30.35
C LEU A 318 -8.92 -5.94 29.85
N TYR A 319 -9.07 -5.43 28.62
CA TYR A 319 -8.20 -4.37 28.11
C TYR A 319 -8.25 -3.13 29.01
N PHE A 320 -9.46 -2.66 29.38
CA PHE A 320 -9.62 -1.51 30.27
C PHE A 320 -9.13 -1.80 31.69
N ILE A 321 -9.42 -2.99 32.23
CA ILE A 321 -8.91 -3.42 33.54
C ILE A 321 -7.39 -3.43 33.53
N SER A 322 -6.77 -3.99 32.49
CA SER A 322 -5.31 -4.05 32.34
C SER A 322 -4.71 -2.65 32.27
N LEU A 323 -5.35 -1.74 31.54
CA LEU A 323 -4.94 -0.34 31.46
C LEU A 323 -4.99 0.36 32.82
N ILE A 324 -6.08 0.19 33.56
CA ILE A 324 -6.27 0.77 34.90
C ILE A 324 -5.25 0.17 35.87
N VAL A 325 -5.15 -1.16 35.95
CA VAL A 325 -4.22 -1.86 36.84
C VAL A 325 -2.78 -1.45 36.55
N LEU A 326 -2.35 -1.44 35.28
CA LEU A 326 -1.00 -1.03 34.92
C LEU A 326 -0.72 0.43 35.30
N THR A 327 -1.68 1.33 35.03
CA THR A 327 -1.54 2.74 35.43
C THR A 327 -1.42 2.85 36.95
N SER A 328 -2.28 2.18 37.71
CA SER A 328 -2.25 2.17 39.18
C SER A 328 -0.95 1.61 39.73
N LEU A 329 -0.43 0.52 39.17
CA LEU A 329 0.85 -0.07 39.57
C LEU A 329 2.02 0.88 39.33
N LEU A 330 2.06 1.54 38.16
CA LEU A 330 3.08 2.54 37.86
C LEU A 330 2.96 3.76 38.77
N SER A 331 1.74 4.22 39.05
CA SER A 331 1.50 5.34 39.97
C SER A 331 1.91 5.00 41.40
N LEU A 332 1.66 3.76 41.87
CA LEU A 332 2.12 3.28 43.18
C LEU A 332 3.64 3.17 43.23
N LEU A 333 4.27 2.73 42.14
CA LEU A 333 5.74 2.71 42.04
C LEU A 333 6.32 4.13 42.15
N VAL A 334 5.74 5.10 41.44
CA VAL A 334 6.14 6.51 41.55
C VAL A 334 5.89 7.05 42.95
N LEU A 335 4.76 6.69 43.58
CA LEU A 335 4.43 7.09 44.95
C LEU A 335 5.51 6.60 45.94
N SER A 336 5.97 5.36 45.80
CA SER A 336 7.01 4.78 46.66
C SER A 336 8.40 5.41 46.46
N ILE A 337 8.72 5.86 45.25
CA ILE A 337 10.05 6.40 44.92
C ILE A 337 10.11 7.93 45.11
N SER A 338 9.03 8.65 44.77
CA SER A 338 9.01 10.10 44.56
C SER A 338 7.93 10.83 45.37
N GLY A 339 7.15 10.10 46.18
CA GLY A 339 6.10 10.68 47.01
C GLY A 339 4.80 11.04 46.28
N PRO A 340 3.78 11.50 47.03
CA PRO A 340 2.41 11.68 46.52
C PRO A 340 2.26 12.81 45.50
N ALA A 341 3.01 13.90 45.68
CA ALA A 341 2.99 15.03 44.76
C ALA A 341 3.49 14.62 43.37
N ALA A 342 4.60 13.86 43.28
CA ALA A 342 5.11 13.33 42.02
C ALA A 342 4.14 12.32 41.39
N ALA A 343 3.54 11.43 42.18
CA ALA A 343 2.58 10.44 41.70
C ALA A 343 1.34 11.09 41.08
N LEU A 344 0.82 12.15 41.69
CA LEU A 344 -0.32 12.92 41.16
C LEU A 344 0.05 13.61 39.84
N LEU A 345 1.23 14.22 39.79
CA LEU A 345 1.69 15.01 38.64
C LEU A 345 2.00 14.10 37.43
N LEU A 346 2.49 12.89 37.68
CA LEU A 346 2.78 11.89 36.65
C LEU A 346 1.61 10.97 36.30
N LEU A 347 0.47 11.05 37.00
CA LEU A 347 -0.69 10.19 36.76
C LEU A 347 -1.13 10.21 35.29
N ILE A 348 -1.28 11.40 34.71
CA ILE A 348 -1.69 11.56 33.31
C ILE A 348 -0.60 11.05 32.34
N PRO A 349 0.68 11.42 32.43
CA PRO A 349 1.75 10.84 31.61
C PRO A 349 1.83 9.30 31.67
N LEU A 350 1.65 8.71 32.87
CA LEU A 350 1.70 7.25 33.07
C LEU A 350 0.55 6.51 32.36
N THR A 351 -0.62 7.14 32.22
CA THR A 351 -1.70 6.57 31.40
C THR A 351 -1.28 6.43 29.93
N GLY A 352 -0.43 7.34 29.42
CA GLY A 352 0.09 7.30 28.06
C GLY A 352 0.99 6.09 27.82
N VAL A 353 1.92 5.84 28.75
CA VAL A 353 2.79 4.65 28.69
C VAL A 353 1.97 3.37 28.81
N SER A 354 1.04 3.34 29.77
CA SER A 354 0.19 2.18 30.00
C SER A 354 -0.64 1.86 28.76
N LYS A 355 -1.21 2.88 28.12
CA LYS A 355 -1.96 2.74 26.86
C LYS A 355 -1.07 2.24 25.73
N ASN A 356 0.10 2.85 25.49
CA ASN A 356 1.00 2.42 24.43
C ASN A 356 1.43 0.94 24.59
N LEU A 357 1.68 0.49 25.83
CA LEU A 357 2.02 -0.90 26.12
C LEU A 357 0.82 -1.83 25.92
N CYS A 358 -0.34 -1.50 26.50
CA CYS A 358 -1.57 -2.29 26.35
C CYS A 358 -1.99 -2.40 24.89
N ASP A 359 -1.95 -1.32 24.11
CA ASP A 359 -2.28 -1.30 22.68
C ASP A 359 -1.32 -2.21 21.91
N THR A 360 -0.02 -2.09 22.16
CA THR A 360 0.99 -2.92 21.48
C THR A 360 0.85 -4.39 21.81
N LEU A 361 0.48 -4.74 23.04
CA LEU A 361 0.23 -6.12 23.44
C LEU A 361 -1.08 -6.63 22.84
N ALA A 362 -2.15 -5.83 22.88
CA ALA A 362 -3.45 -6.19 22.32
C ALA A 362 -3.35 -6.47 20.81
N LEU A 363 -2.69 -5.59 20.05
CA LEU A 363 -2.51 -5.74 18.60
C LEU A 363 -1.58 -6.91 18.21
N ARG A 364 -0.85 -7.51 19.16
CA ARG A 364 -0.11 -8.76 18.91
C ARG A 364 -0.97 -10.01 19.08
N VAL A 365 -2.04 -9.92 19.87
CA VAL A 365 -2.92 -11.04 20.19
C VAL A 365 -4.13 -11.06 19.26
N VAL A 366 -4.65 -9.89 18.90
CA VAL A 366 -5.83 -9.75 18.04
C VAL A 366 -5.40 -9.71 16.57
N HIS A 367 -6.19 -10.33 15.71
CA HIS A 367 -5.98 -10.27 14.26
C HIS A 367 -6.70 -9.05 13.67
N PRO A 368 -6.12 -8.39 12.64
CA PRO A 368 -6.79 -7.30 11.94
C PRO A 368 -8.22 -7.67 11.51
N ALA A 369 -9.20 -6.91 11.96
CA ALA A 369 -10.61 -7.11 11.67
C ALA A 369 -10.99 -6.35 10.38
N ARG A 370 -10.70 -6.97 9.24
CA ARG A 370 -11.13 -6.46 7.94
C ARG A 370 -12.66 -6.51 7.83
N LEU A 371 -13.26 -5.39 7.41
CA LEU A 371 -14.68 -5.34 7.07
C LEU A 371 -14.94 -6.08 5.74
N PRO A 372 -15.96 -6.95 5.68
CA PRO A 372 -16.24 -7.71 4.47
C PRO A 372 -16.85 -6.82 3.38
N ARG A 373 -16.58 -7.10 2.10
CA ARG A 373 -17.04 -6.28 0.97
C ARG A 373 -17.39 -7.07 -0.29
N LEU A 374 -18.18 -6.45 -1.15
CA LEU A 374 -18.47 -6.89 -2.52
C LEU A 374 -17.34 -6.52 -3.50
N GLU A 375 -17.07 -7.40 -4.47
CA GLU A 375 -16.20 -7.16 -5.62
C GLU A 375 -17.04 -6.60 -6.77
N LEU A 376 -17.30 -5.28 -6.75
CA LEU A 376 -18.10 -4.58 -7.76
C LEU A 376 -17.36 -4.49 -9.12
N LYS A 377 -17.32 -5.61 -9.86
CA LYS A 377 -16.56 -5.75 -11.11
C LYS A 377 -17.08 -4.85 -12.24
N ASP A 378 -18.40 -4.70 -12.33
CA ASP A 378 -19.08 -3.95 -13.38
C ASP A 378 -19.29 -2.47 -13.01
N GLY A 379 -18.66 -2.02 -11.92
CA GLY A 379 -18.80 -0.68 -11.36
C GLY A 379 -19.89 -0.57 -10.29
N ILE A 380 -20.20 0.66 -9.91
CA ILE A 380 -21.19 0.95 -8.87
C ILE A 380 -22.60 0.73 -9.45
N PRO A 381 -23.45 -0.10 -8.83
CA PRO A 381 -24.82 -0.32 -9.31
C PRO A 381 -25.73 0.87 -9.00
N ASP A 382 -26.86 0.98 -9.71
CA ASP A 382 -27.78 2.13 -9.63
C ASP A 382 -28.29 2.39 -8.21
N HIS A 383 -28.65 1.33 -7.47
CA HIS A 383 -29.12 1.41 -6.08
C HIS A 383 -28.02 1.81 -5.07
N ALA A 384 -26.80 2.05 -5.53
CA ALA A 384 -25.63 2.43 -4.75
C ALA A 384 -24.95 3.70 -5.29
N LYS A 385 -25.66 4.48 -6.11
CA LYS A 385 -25.18 5.72 -6.69
C LYS A 385 -24.53 6.61 -5.63
N THR A 386 -23.35 7.12 -5.95
CA THR A 386 -22.45 7.74 -4.97
C THR A 386 -21.94 9.09 -5.49
N LEU A 387 -21.98 10.10 -4.63
CA LEU A 387 -21.41 11.42 -4.90
C LEU A 387 -20.10 11.61 -4.13
N CYS A 388 -18.99 11.81 -4.84
CA CYS A 388 -17.70 12.15 -4.24
C CYS A 388 -17.50 13.67 -4.23
N VAL A 389 -17.48 14.27 -3.04
CA VAL A 389 -17.31 15.72 -2.86
C VAL A 389 -15.95 16.08 -2.27
N ILE A 390 -15.38 17.18 -2.76
CA ILE A 390 -14.25 17.86 -2.13
C ILE A 390 -14.80 19.08 -1.40
N SER A 391 -14.63 19.12 -0.08
CA SER A 391 -14.93 20.30 0.72
C SER A 391 -13.77 21.30 0.61
N VAL A 392 -14.06 22.52 0.17
CA VAL A 392 -13.03 23.53 -0.08
C VAL A 392 -13.48 24.94 0.32
N LEU A 393 -12.51 25.76 0.72
CA LEU A 393 -12.66 27.22 0.82
C LEU A 393 -12.05 27.86 -0.43
N LEU A 394 -12.87 28.47 -1.29
CA LEU A 394 -12.37 29.17 -2.48
C LEU A 394 -11.90 30.57 -2.10
N THR A 395 -10.65 30.89 -2.44
CA THR A 395 -10.07 32.21 -2.13
C THR A 395 -9.66 33.02 -3.35
N ASN A 396 -9.46 32.35 -4.49
CA ASN A 396 -9.07 32.96 -5.76
C ASN A 396 -9.40 32.01 -6.92
N GLU A 397 -9.34 32.53 -8.14
CA GLU A 397 -9.65 31.78 -9.37
C GLU A 397 -8.68 30.59 -9.62
N LYS A 398 -7.42 30.69 -9.18
CA LYS A 398 -6.45 29.59 -9.33
C LYS A 398 -6.84 28.37 -8.49
N ASP A 399 -7.49 28.59 -7.34
CA ASP A 399 -8.03 27.50 -6.52
C ASP A 399 -9.12 26.73 -7.26
N CYS A 400 -9.92 27.41 -8.09
CA CYS A 400 -11.01 26.81 -8.86
C CYS A 400 -10.48 25.79 -9.87
N LYS A 401 -9.52 26.21 -10.71
CA LYS A 401 -8.84 25.32 -11.66
C LYS A 401 -8.15 24.15 -10.97
N ARG A 402 -7.41 24.42 -9.90
CA ARG A 402 -6.73 23.37 -9.11
C ARG A 402 -7.70 22.32 -8.57
N CYS A 403 -8.88 22.73 -8.11
CA CYS A 403 -9.89 21.81 -7.59
C CYS A 403 -10.60 21.03 -8.70
N ALA A 404 -10.88 21.65 -9.84
CA ALA A 404 -11.42 20.98 -11.02
C ALA A 404 -10.46 19.90 -11.53
N ASP A 405 -9.16 20.22 -11.66
CA ASP A 405 -8.11 19.25 -12.04
C ASP A 405 -7.99 18.10 -11.01
N LEU A 406 -8.33 18.35 -9.76
CA LEU A 406 -8.36 17.32 -8.72
C LEU A 406 -9.56 16.38 -8.87
N LEU A 407 -10.76 16.93 -9.15
CA LEU A 407 -11.95 16.12 -9.46
C LEU A 407 -11.74 15.27 -10.72
N GLU A 408 -11.14 15.84 -11.77
CA GLU A 408 -10.79 15.11 -13.00
C GLU A 408 -9.86 13.92 -12.68
N ARG A 409 -8.81 14.14 -11.88
CA ARG A 409 -7.91 13.06 -11.43
C ARG A 409 -8.64 11.97 -10.65
N TYR A 410 -9.58 12.31 -9.78
CA TYR A 410 -10.34 11.33 -9.02
C TYR A 410 -11.26 10.47 -9.88
N MET A 411 -11.90 11.09 -10.87
CA MET A 411 -12.69 10.38 -11.87
C MET A 411 -11.82 9.43 -12.68
N LEU A 412 -10.67 9.89 -13.18
CA LEU A 412 -9.73 9.05 -13.93
C LEU A 412 -9.15 7.89 -13.09
N ALA A 413 -8.89 8.12 -11.80
CA ALA A 413 -8.42 7.10 -10.87
C ALA A 413 -9.51 6.06 -10.53
N ASN A 414 -10.79 6.41 -10.64
CA ASN A 414 -11.93 5.54 -10.30
C ASN A 414 -12.85 5.30 -11.49
N ARG A 415 -12.30 5.25 -12.71
CA ARG A 415 -13.06 5.01 -13.94
C ARG A 415 -13.81 3.68 -13.94
N ASN A 416 -13.30 2.69 -13.20
CA ASN A 416 -13.93 1.39 -12.99
C ASN A 416 -15.23 1.48 -12.17
N ALA A 417 -15.56 2.63 -11.58
CA ALA A 417 -16.81 2.84 -10.86
C ALA A 417 -18.03 3.04 -11.79
N GLY A 418 -17.81 3.25 -13.09
CA GLY A 418 -18.90 3.49 -14.04
C GLY A 418 -19.53 4.88 -13.92
N ALA A 419 -20.75 5.05 -14.43
CA ALA A 419 -21.45 6.35 -14.45
C ALA A 419 -22.08 6.74 -13.10
N ASN A 420 -22.24 5.78 -12.19
CA ASN A 420 -22.88 5.98 -10.89
C ASN A 420 -21.96 6.58 -9.81
N LEU A 421 -20.72 6.92 -10.18
CA LEU A 421 -19.84 7.77 -9.36
C LEU A 421 -19.85 9.19 -9.93
N LEU A 422 -20.44 10.11 -9.19
CA LEU A 422 -20.48 11.53 -9.50
C LEU A 422 -19.45 12.30 -8.68
N PHE A 423 -19.10 13.50 -9.14
CA PHE A 423 -18.06 14.32 -8.52
C PHE A 423 -18.57 15.73 -8.25
N GLY A 424 -18.29 16.27 -7.06
CA GLY A 424 -18.78 17.58 -6.66
C GLY A 424 -17.71 18.44 -6.00
N LEU A 425 -17.70 19.72 -6.32
CA LEU A 425 -17.01 20.73 -5.53
C LEU A 425 -18.00 21.30 -4.50
N LEU A 426 -17.78 21.03 -3.21
CA LEU A 426 -18.59 21.55 -2.12
C LEU A 426 -17.86 22.76 -1.52
N ALA A 427 -18.18 23.94 -2.04
CA ALA A 427 -17.40 25.16 -1.81
C ALA A 427 -18.06 26.14 -0.84
N ASP A 428 -17.21 26.74 -0.02
CA ASP A 428 -17.49 27.94 0.75
C ASP A 428 -16.60 29.10 0.30
N MET A 429 -17.09 30.34 0.49
CA MET A 429 -16.28 31.54 0.33
C MET A 429 -15.56 31.88 1.63
N LYS A 430 -14.42 32.57 1.52
CA LYS A 430 -13.63 33.02 2.67
C LYS A 430 -14.46 33.88 3.64
N ASP A 431 -14.36 33.59 4.94
CA ASP A 431 -14.96 34.38 6.02
C ASP A 431 -14.59 35.88 5.87
N SER A 432 -15.59 36.77 5.90
CA SER A 432 -15.46 38.21 5.66
C SER A 432 -16.24 39.04 6.70
N ASP A 433 -15.93 40.34 6.79
CA ASP A 433 -16.73 41.32 7.56
C ASP A 433 -17.91 41.86 6.73
N LYS A 434 -17.97 41.53 5.44
CA LYS A 434 -19.05 41.85 4.50
C LYS A 434 -19.78 40.59 4.06
N GLU A 435 -21.06 40.72 3.73
CA GLU A 435 -21.87 39.62 3.19
C GLU A 435 -21.29 39.10 1.87
N LYS A 436 -20.88 40.01 0.99
CA LYS A 436 -20.30 39.74 -0.32
C LYS A 436 -19.01 40.55 -0.52
N GLU A 437 -17.97 39.93 -1.03
CA GLU A 437 -16.72 40.60 -1.45
C GLU A 437 -16.75 40.86 -2.96
N GLU A 438 -15.96 41.83 -3.41
CA GLU A 438 -15.90 42.25 -4.83
C GLU A 438 -15.47 41.10 -5.76
N ASN A 439 -14.64 40.18 -5.28
CA ASN A 439 -14.11 39.05 -6.06
C ASN A 439 -14.97 37.78 -5.99
N ASP A 440 -16.06 37.75 -5.22
CA ASP A 440 -16.86 36.53 -5.06
C ASP A 440 -17.47 36.06 -6.38
N ASP A 441 -18.02 36.98 -7.17
CA ASP A 441 -18.67 36.66 -8.43
C ASP A 441 -17.67 36.14 -9.47
N SER A 442 -16.46 36.70 -9.49
CA SER A 442 -15.40 36.24 -10.40
C SER A 442 -14.95 34.81 -10.03
N ILE A 443 -14.79 34.53 -8.73
CA ILE A 443 -14.46 33.19 -8.22
C ILE A 443 -15.57 32.18 -8.56
N ARG A 444 -16.85 32.54 -8.36
CA ARG A 444 -17.98 31.64 -8.72
C ARG A 444 -18.03 31.36 -10.21
N SER A 445 -17.84 32.39 -11.02
CA SER A 445 -17.86 32.27 -12.49
C SER A 445 -16.72 31.37 -12.97
N ALA A 446 -15.50 31.57 -12.46
CA ALA A 446 -14.36 30.70 -12.77
C ALA A 446 -14.59 29.23 -12.35
N ALA A 447 -15.19 28.99 -11.18
CA ALA A 447 -15.54 27.64 -10.74
C ALA A 447 -16.61 27.00 -11.64
N ARG A 448 -17.64 27.76 -12.03
CA ARG A 448 -18.68 27.30 -12.97
C ARG A 448 -18.07 26.92 -14.33
N GLU A 449 -17.22 27.78 -14.89
CA GLU A 449 -16.56 27.53 -16.18
C GLU A 449 -15.68 26.27 -16.14
N GLU A 450 -14.89 26.07 -15.09
CA GLU A 450 -14.04 24.88 -14.97
C GLU A 450 -14.85 23.59 -14.80
N ILE A 451 -15.96 23.62 -14.07
CA ILE A 451 -16.84 22.45 -13.94
C ILE A 451 -17.62 22.20 -15.24
N ALA A 452 -18.08 23.25 -15.92
CA ALA A 452 -18.71 23.14 -17.24
C ALA A 452 -17.73 22.54 -18.28
N ARG A 453 -16.45 22.93 -18.25
CA ARG A 453 -15.39 22.32 -19.07
C ARG A 453 -15.29 20.81 -18.85
N LEU A 454 -15.35 20.36 -17.60
CA LEU A 454 -15.33 18.92 -17.27
C LEU A 454 -16.60 18.21 -17.75
N ASN A 455 -17.77 18.82 -17.57
CA ASN A 455 -19.04 18.27 -18.03
C ASN A 455 -19.11 18.16 -19.56
N SER A 456 -18.58 19.13 -20.29
CA SER A 456 -18.46 19.07 -21.76
C SER A 456 -17.54 17.93 -22.21
N LYS A 457 -16.51 17.61 -21.42
CA LYS A 457 -15.53 16.56 -21.76
C LYS A 457 -15.98 15.15 -21.39
N TYR A 458 -16.69 14.98 -20.28
CA TYR A 458 -16.97 13.67 -19.69
C TYR A 458 -18.47 13.38 -19.48
N GLY A 459 -19.34 14.25 -20.00
CA GLY A 459 -20.76 14.26 -19.70
C GLY A 459 -21.06 14.87 -18.33
N SER A 460 -22.34 15.12 -18.04
CA SER A 460 -22.85 15.81 -16.84
C SER A 460 -22.65 15.05 -15.52
N ARG A 461 -21.39 14.77 -15.15
CA ARG A 461 -20.97 14.00 -13.97
C ARG A 461 -20.38 14.87 -12.86
N PHE A 462 -20.07 16.13 -13.16
CA PHE A 462 -19.43 17.08 -12.25
C PHE A 462 -20.41 18.15 -11.79
N PHE A 463 -20.31 18.51 -10.51
CA PHE A 463 -21.19 19.46 -9.85
C PHE A 463 -20.40 20.56 -9.15
N PHE A 464 -20.96 21.77 -9.15
CA PHE A 464 -20.50 22.86 -8.32
C PHE A 464 -21.60 23.23 -7.33
N PHE A 465 -21.31 23.02 -6.04
CA PHE A 465 -22.17 23.43 -4.94
C PHE A 465 -21.53 24.59 -4.20
N CYS A 466 -22.28 25.68 -4.02
CA CYS A 466 -21.80 26.86 -3.32
C CYS A 466 -22.82 27.35 -2.29
N ARG A 467 -22.32 27.87 -1.17
CA ARG A 467 -23.14 28.49 -0.12
C ARG A 467 -22.85 29.97 -0.03
N ASP A 468 -23.89 30.73 0.27
CA ASP A 468 -23.77 32.16 0.56
C ASP A 468 -23.31 32.35 2.01
N ARG A 469 -22.58 33.44 2.27
CA ARG A 469 -22.15 33.79 3.63
C ARG A 469 -23.33 34.38 4.38
N ILE A 470 -23.49 33.97 5.63
CA ILE A 470 -24.55 34.48 6.51
C ILE A 470 -23.88 35.13 7.71
N TYR A 471 -24.44 36.24 8.20
CA TYR A 471 -23.91 36.91 9.39
C TYR A 471 -24.02 35.99 10.60
N ASN A 472 -22.88 35.68 11.22
CA ASN A 472 -22.81 34.87 12.41
C ASN A 472 -22.54 35.75 13.65
N PRO A 473 -23.54 35.98 14.53
CA PRO A 473 -23.36 36.87 15.69
C PRO A 473 -22.38 36.32 16.74
N ALA A 474 -22.17 35.01 16.82
CA ALA A 474 -21.21 34.39 17.74
C ALA A 474 -19.76 34.55 17.27
N GLU A 475 -19.56 34.67 15.96
CA GLU A 475 -18.25 34.88 15.33
C GLU A 475 -18.01 36.36 14.95
N LYS A 476 -19.06 37.18 14.94
CA LYS A 476 -19.08 38.59 14.48
C LYS A 476 -18.59 38.78 13.04
N ARG A 477 -18.82 37.81 12.17
CA ARG A 477 -18.39 37.83 10.77
C ARG A 477 -19.41 37.14 9.86
N TYR A 478 -19.38 37.46 8.58
CA TYR A 478 -20.10 36.73 7.55
C TYR A 478 -19.31 35.49 7.14
N MET A 479 -19.94 34.33 7.30
CA MET A 479 -19.34 33.03 7.01
C MET A 479 -20.39 32.00 6.61
N SER A 480 -19.98 30.92 5.97
CA SER A 480 -20.89 29.79 5.71
C SER A 480 -21.29 29.08 7.00
N TRP A 481 -22.56 28.72 7.13
CA TRP A 481 -23.13 28.06 8.31
C TRP A 481 -22.38 26.76 8.66
N GLU A 482 -21.97 26.60 9.92
CA GLU A 482 -21.34 25.39 10.48
C GLU A 482 -20.13 24.83 9.71
N ARG A 483 -19.45 25.64 8.87
CA ARG A 483 -18.28 25.22 8.06
C ARG A 483 -18.52 23.87 7.34
N LYS A 484 -17.54 22.95 7.34
CA LYS A 484 -17.62 21.64 6.70
C LYS A 484 -18.78 20.79 7.22
N ARG A 485 -19.05 20.81 8.53
CA ARG A 485 -20.22 20.12 9.13
C ARG A 485 -21.50 20.58 8.47
N GLY A 486 -21.73 21.89 8.46
CA GLY A 486 -22.90 22.48 7.82
C GLY A 486 -22.96 22.15 6.34
N ALA A 487 -21.82 22.14 5.65
CA ALA A 487 -21.78 21.84 4.22
C ALA A 487 -22.28 20.42 3.92
N LEU A 488 -21.88 19.44 4.74
CA LEU A 488 -22.31 18.04 4.59
C LEU A 488 -23.77 17.82 5.00
N ILE A 489 -24.26 18.53 6.02
CA ILE A 489 -25.68 18.51 6.40
C ILE A 489 -26.54 19.11 5.29
N GLU A 490 -26.17 20.29 4.78
CA GLU A 490 -26.85 20.98 3.69
C GLU A 490 -26.84 20.17 2.39
N LEU A 491 -25.72 19.52 2.07
CA LEU A 491 -25.65 18.58 0.96
C LEU A 491 -26.60 17.39 1.17
N SER A 492 -26.64 16.81 2.37
CA SER A 492 -27.54 15.70 2.67
C SER A 492 -29.01 16.13 2.59
N ARG A 493 -29.35 17.36 3.01
CA ARG A 493 -30.70 17.94 2.85
C ARG A 493 -31.06 18.07 1.37
N LEU A 494 -30.16 18.62 0.55
CA LEU A 494 -30.34 18.74 -0.90
C LEU A 494 -30.61 17.37 -1.55
N LEU A 495 -29.78 16.37 -1.25
CA LEU A 495 -29.89 15.02 -1.82
C LEU A 495 -31.17 14.28 -1.39
N LEU A 496 -31.75 14.64 -0.25
CA LEU A 496 -33.01 14.08 0.26
C LEU A 496 -34.24 14.93 -0.11
N GLY A 497 -34.07 15.99 -0.93
CA GLY A 497 -35.17 16.88 -1.30
C GLY A 497 -35.73 17.71 -0.15
N LYS A 498 -34.97 17.89 0.93
CA LYS A 498 -35.33 18.75 2.07
C LYS A 498 -34.90 20.19 1.79
N GLN A 499 -35.49 21.15 2.49
CA GLN A 499 -35.08 22.55 2.41
C GLN A 499 -33.61 22.71 2.83
N CYS A 500 -32.82 23.37 1.98
CA CYS A 500 -31.39 23.61 2.17
C CYS A 500 -31.00 25.00 1.62
N GLY A 501 -29.95 25.62 2.16
CA GLY A 501 -29.27 26.81 1.67
C GLY A 501 -28.09 26.52 0.72
N LEU A 502 -27.92 25.28 0.26
CA LEU A 502 -26.92 24.92 -0.74
C LEU A 502 -27.42 25.19 -2.16
N ARG A 503 -26.65 25.95 -2.94
CA ARG A 503 -26.96 26.23 -4.34
C ARG A 503 -26.21 25.28 -5.26
N THR A 504 -26.91 24.69 -6.22
CA THR A 504 -26.28 23.96 -7.33
C THR A 504 -26.01 24.96 -8.45
N GLU A 505 -24.76 25.42 -8.55
CA GLU A 505 -24.35 26.46 -9.51
C GLU A 505 -24.08 25.87 -10.90
N GLU A 506 -23.60 24.62 -10.97
CA GLU A 506 -23.28 23.90 -12.22
C GLU A 506 -23.50 22.39 -12.06
N GLY A 507 -23.90 21.70 -13.13
CA GLY A 507 -24.23 20.26 -13.16
C GLY A 507 -25.72 19.98 -13.34
N ASN A 508 -26.08 18.78 -13.82
CA ASN A 508 -27.48 18.39 -14.06
C ASN A 508 -28.15 17.85 -12.77
N PRO A 509 -29.14 18.55 -12.18
CA PRO A 509 -29.78 18.13 -10.94
C PRO A 509 -30.49 16.77 -10.99
N ASP A 510 -30.96 16.35 -12.17
CA ASP A 510 -31.61 15.03 -12.31
C ASP A 510 -30.65 13.88 -11.98
N ASN A 511 -29.36 14.07 -12.22
CA ASN A 511 -28.34 13.10 -11.87
C ASN A 511 -28.10 12.99 -10.36
N LEU A 512 -28.62 13.90 -9.52
CA LEU A 512 -28.52 13.82 -8.05
C LEU A 512 -29.64 13.00 -7.40
N LYS A 513 -30.64 12.55 -8.18
CA LYS A 513 -31.67 11.63 -7.68
C LYS A 513 -31.04 10.29 -7.29
N ASP A 514 -31.57 9.72 -6.21
CA ASP A 514 -31.23 8.40 -5.66
C ASP A 514 -29.77 8.22 -5.23
N ILE A 515 -29.08 9.32 -4.87
CA ILE A 515 -27.74 9.24 -4.28
C ILE A 515 -27.84 8.62 -2.89
N ARG A 516 -27.29 7.42 -2.75
CA ARG A 516 -27.31 6.64 -1.51
C ARG A 516 -26.13 6.94 -0.60
N TYR A 517 -24.97 7.21 -1.19
CA TYR A 517 -23.73 7.43 -0.46
C TYR A 517 -23.03 8.71 -0.88
N VAL A 518 -22.35 9.34 0.08
CA VAL A 518 -21.45 10.47 -0.18
C VAL A 518 -20.05 10.09 0.29
N ILE A 519 -19.06 10.28 -0.59
CA ILE A 519 -17.65 10.26 -0.23
C ILE A 519 -17.23 11.71 0.03
N THR A 520 -16.76 12.03 1.23
CA THR A 520 -16.28 13.36 1.61
C THR A 520 -14.76 13.39 1.73
N LEU A 521 -14.14 14.35 1.06
CA LEU A 521 -12.69 14.53 1.01
C LEU A 521 -12.32 16.00 1.30
N ASP A 522 -11.13 16.21 1.84
CA ASP A 522 -10.52 17.54 1.90
C ASP A 522 -9.73 17.83 0.63
N SER A 523 -9.44 19.11 0.36
CA SER A 523 -8.67 19.54 -0.82
C SER A 523 -7.22 19.01 -0.87
N ASP A 524 -6.67 18.56 0.26
CA ASP A 524 -5.33 17.96 0.39
C ASP A 524 -5.34 16.43 0.44
N THR A 525 -6.52 15.81 0.52
CA THR A 525 -6.66 14.35 0.42
C THR A 525 -6.51 13.93 -1.04
N ARG A 526 -6.17 12.68 -1.33
CA ARG A 526 -6.14 12.12 -2.68
C ARG A 526 -6.89 10.79 -2.70
N LEU A 527 -7.89 10.72 -3.57
CA LEU A 527 -8.61 9.48 -3.87
C LEU A 527 -7.71 8.57 -4.73
N THR A 528 -7.41 7.37 -4.26
CA THR A 528 -6.51 6.44 -4.95
C THR A 528 -7.26 5.55 -5.93
N ILE A 529 -6.52 4.82 -6.77
CA ILE A 529 -7.08 4.00 -7.86
C ILE A 529 -8.06 2.97 -7.32
N GLY A 530 -9.30 3.00 -7.81
CA GLY A 530 -10.38 2.06 -7.47
C GLY A 530 -10.86 2.10 -6.01
N SER A 531 -10.41 3.07 -5.21
CA SER A 531 -10.76 3.17 -3.78
C SER A 531 -12.24 3.51 -3.55
N ALA A 532 -12.88 4.25 -4.45
CA ALA A 532 -14.32 4.56 -4.36
C ALA A 532 -15.17 3.29 -4.46
N VAL A 533 -14.85 2.42 -5.43
CA VAL A 533 -15.53 1.13 -5.64
C VAL A 533 -15.34 0.22 -4.43
N GLU A 534 -14.13 0.19 -3.87
CA GLU A 534 -13.80 -0.55 -2.66
C GLU A 534 -14.59 -0.06 -1.42
N MET A 535 -14.79 1.25 -1.29
CA MET A 535 -15.59 1.86 -0.21
C MET A 535 -17.08 1.54 -0.35
N VAL A 536 -17.65 1.69 -1.56
CA VAL A 536 -19.05 1.41 -1.85
C VAL A 536 -19.37 -0.08 -1.73
N GLY A 537 -18.50 -0.96 -2.24
CA GLY A 537 -18.66 -2.41 -2.09
C GLY A 537 -18.64 -2.86 -0.62
N THR A 538 -17.96 -2.11 0.25
CA THR A 538 -18.01 -2.36 1.71
C THR A 538 -19.32 -1.88 2.32
N MET A 539 -19.82 -0.70 1.94
CA MET A 539 -21.13 -0.19 2.40
C MET A 539 -22.31 -1.08 2.01
N LEU A 540 -22.24 -1.73 0.84
CA LEU A 540 -23.29 -2.62 0.35
C LEU A 540 -23.35 -3.97 1.04
N HIS A 541 -22.26 -4.37 1.70
CA HIS A 541 -22.19 -5.68 2.31
C HIS A 541 -23.14 -5.78 3.54
N PRO A 542 -24.00 -6.81 3.65
CA PRO A 542 -25.05 -6.90 4.68
C PRO A 542 -24.56 -6.76 6.13
N LEU A 543 -23.37 -7.30 6.44
CA LEU A 543 -22.79 -7.19 7.78
C LEU A 543 -22.40 -5.77 8.19
N ASN A 544 -22.22 -4.87 7.23
CA ASN A 544 -21.88 -3.48 7.50
C ASN A 544 -23.11 -2.57 7.47
N ARG A 545 -24.28 -3.08 7.07
CA ARG A 545 -25.51 -2.28 6.98
C ARG A 545 -25.86 -1.70 8.37
N PRO A 546 -26.04 -0.37 8.49
CA PRO A 546 -26.34 0.25 9.76
C PRO A 546 -27.73 -0.13 10.26
N VAL A 547 -27.83 -0.43 11.56
CA VAL A 547 -29.09 -0.56 12.30
C VAL A 547 -29.21 0.63 13.24
N VAL A 548 -30.22 1.46 12.99
CA VAL A 548 -30.45 2.71 13.72
C VAL A 548 -31.47 2.47 14.83
N ASP A 549 -31.18 3.02 16.00
CA ASP A 549 -32.13 3.18 17.10
C ASP A 549 -32.95 4.45 16.82
N PRO A 550 -34.25 4.35 16.47
CA PRO A 550 -35.03 5.48 15.98
C PRO A 550 -35.29 6.53 17.07
N ASP A 551 -35.39 6.11 18.33
CA ASP A 551 -35.66 7.00 19.46
C ASP A 551 -34.41 7.79 19.84
N LEU A 552 -33.26 7.10 19.91
CA LEU A 552 -32.00 7.72 20.29
C LEU A 552 -31.23 8.32 19.10
N LYS A 553 -31.73 8.10 17.88
CA LYS A 553 -31.15 8.55 16.60
C LYS A 553 -29.65 8.25 16.52
N ILE A 554 -29.28 7.01 16.84
CA ILE A 554 -27.89 6.55 16.87
C ILE A 554 -27.76 5.17 16.23
N VAL A 555 -26.64 4.91 15.55
CA VAL A 555 -26.35 3.59 14.98
C VAL A 555 -25.88 2.64 16.10
N ARG A 556 -26.56 1.50 16.25
CA ARG A 556 -26.23 0.47 17.26
C ARG A 556 -25.39 -0.65 16.69
N GLU A 557 -25.65 -1.02 15.44
CA GLU A 557 -24.99 -2.11 14.75
C GLU A 557 -24.67 -1.72 13.30
N GLY A 558 -23.70 -2.40 12.69
CA GLY A 558 -23.18 -2.01 11.38
C GLY A 558 -22.51 -0.63 11.40
N HIS A 559 -22.40 0.00 10.24
CA HIS A 559 -21.66 1.24 10.06
C HIS A 559 -22.39 2.15 9.08
N ALA A 560 -22.80 3.34 9.51
CA ALA A 560 -23.33 4.34 8.59
C ALA A 560 -22.22 5.20 7.96
N LEU A 561 -21.00 5.07 8.48
CA LEU A 561 -19.81 5.84 8.09
C LEU A 561 -18.59 4.91 8.06
N LEU A 562 -17.84 4.91 6.97
CA LEU A 562 -16.60 4.17 6.84
C LEU A 562 -15.44 5.12 6.54
N GLN A 563 -14.41 5.05 7.37
CA GLN A 563 -13.17 5.79 7.27
C GLN A 563 -12.12 4.93 6.57
N PRO A 564 -11.58 5.33 5.40
CA PRO A 564 -10.40 4.69 4.83
C PRO A 564 -9.15 5.02 5.64
N ARG A 565 -8.13 4.17 5.53
CA ARG A 565 -6.80 4.45 6.06
C ARG A 565 -6.24 5.70 5.39
N ILE A 566 -5.79 6.66 6.20
CA ILE A 566 -5.15 7.88 5.71
C ILE A 566 -3.64 7.76 5.91
N SER A 567 -2.91 7.68 4.81
CA SER A 567 -1.44 7.74 4.80
C SER A 567 -0.96 9.12 4.38
N VAL A 568 0.27 9.48 4.73
CA VAL A 568 0.87 10.72 4.24
C VAL A 568 1.38 10.52 2.82
N ASP A 569 1.15 11.50 1.94
CA ASP A 569 1.72 11.54 0.59
C ASP A 569 3.26 11.54 0.62
N LEU A 570 3.88 10.83 -0.32
CA LEU A 570 5.35 10.68 -0.36
C LEU A 570 6.07 12.03 -0.48
N GLN A 571 5.58 12.94 -1.34
CA GLN A 571 6.20 14.25 -1.55
C GLN A 571 6.06 15.12 -0.29
N ALA A 572 4.90 15.05 0.37
CA ALA A 572 4.66 15.73 1.64
C ALA A 572 5.58 15.20 2.75
N ALA A 573 5.77 13.88 2.85
CA ALA A 573 6.64 13.26 3.84
C ALA A 573 8.12 13.64 3.64
N SER A 574 8.60 13.77 2.40
CA SER A 574 10.00 14.09 2.11
C SER A 574 10.33 15.59 2.09
N LYS A 575 9.34 16.48 2.22
CA LYS A 575 9.48 17.92 1.97
C LYS A 575 10.52 18.63 2.85
N SER A 576 10.62 18.32 4.14
CA SER A 576 11.61 18.89 5.08
C SER A 576 12.20 17.82 6.01
N PHE A 577 13.24 18.16 6.79
CA PHE A 577 13.72 17.22 7.82
C PHE A 577 12.64 16.96 8.86
N PHE A 578 11.86 17.99 9.22
CA PHE A 578 10.74 17.86 10.14
C PHE A 578 9.69 16.86 9.64
N SER A 579 9.22 16.99 8.39
CA SER A 579 8.26 16.05 7.82
C SER A 579 8.84 14.64 7.72
N ARG A 580 10.13 14.48 7.37
CA ARG A 580 10.78 13.16 7.33
C ARG A 580 10.81 12.45 8.68
N ALA A 581 10.87 13.20 9.78
CA ALA A 581 10.87 12.65 11.13
C ALA A 581 9.46 12.39 11.68
N PHE A 582 8.47 13.23 11.34
CA PHE A 582 7.11 13.19 11.92
C PHE A 582 6.03 12.56 11.03
N ALA A 583 6.19 12.56 9.70
CA ALA A 583 5.19 12.05 8.75
C ALA A 583 5.21 10.51 8.60
N GLY A 584 6.20 9.83 9.18
CA GLY A 584 6.39 8.39 9.05
C GLY A 584 6.77 7.97 7.63
N LEU A 585 6.30 6.79 7.21
CA LEU A 585 6.74 6.09 6.01
C LEU A 585 6.23 6.66 4.67
N GLY A 586 5.41 7.72 4.65
CA GLY A 586 5.01 8.46 3.44
C GLY A 586 4.70 7.63 2.19
N GLY A 587 3.46 7.18 2.00
CA GLY A 587 3.03 6.49 0.77
C GLY A 587 3.68 5.13 0.50
N THR A 588 4.39 4.53 1.47
CA THR A 588 5.02 3.22 1.32
C THR A 588 4.28 2.14 2.09
N ASP A 589 3.07 1.76 1.65
CA ASP A 589 2.57 0.41 1.89
C ASP A 589 2.93 -0.48 0.68
N PRO A 590 3.97 -1.32 0.76
CA PRO A 590 4.42 -2.12 -0.37
C PRO A 590 3.39 -3.17 -0.84
N TYR A 591 2.37 -3.50 -0.04
CA TYR A 591 1.39 -4.54 -0.37
C TYR A 591 -0.07 -4.15 -0.14
N GLY A 592 -0.36 -2.94 0.34
CA GLY A 592 -1.72 -2.52 0.72
C GLY A 592 -2.31 -3.46 1.76
N SER A 593 -1.50 -3.89 2.73
CA SER A 593 -1.88 -4.92 3.69
C SER A 593 -2.86 -4.38 4.72
N THR A 594 -3.78 -5.22 5.18
CA THR A 594 -4.69 -4.89 6.29
C THR A 594 -3.87 -4.49 7.51
N VAL A 595 -4.00 -3.23 7.93
CA VAL A 595 -3.35 -2.71 9.13
C VAL A 595 -4.24 -2.91 10.34
N SER A 596 -3.65 -3.36 11.44
CA SER A 596 -4.34 -3.47 12.72
C SER A 596 -4.67 -2.09 13.29
N ASP A 597 -5.91 -1.93 13.75
CA ASP A 597 -6.36 -0.78 14.53
C ASP A 597 -7.06 -1.28 15.79
N LEU A 598 -6.70 -0.73 16.94
CA LEU A 598 -7.18 -1.23 18.23
C LEU A 598 -8.71 -1.19 18.32
N TYR A 599 -9.32 -0.07 17.91
CA TYR A 599 -10.75 0.11 18.07
C TYR A 599 -11.52 -0.78 17.09
N GLN A 600 -11.09 -0.85 15.83
CA GLN A 600 -11.72 -1.73 14.84
C GLN A 600 -11.54 -3.20 15.22
N ASP A 601 -10.33 -3.61 15.59
CA ASP A 601 -9.98 -5.01 15.83
C ASP A 601 -10.64 -5.57 17.11
N LEU A 602 -10.72 -4.79 18.19
CA LEU A 602 -11.31 -5.24 19.46
C LEU A 602 -12.82 -4.96 19.55
N PHE A 603 -13.27 -3.81 19.03
CA PHE A 603 -14.60 -3.27 19.30
C PHE A 603 -15.49 -3.15 18.07
N ASP A 604 -14.98 -3.43 16.87
CA ASP A 604 -15.72 -3.24 15.61
C ASP A 604 -16.18 -1.78 15.44
N GLU A 605 -15.31 -0.82 15.76
CA GLU A 605 -15.54 0.61 15.51
C GLU A 605 -14.22 1.34 15.24
N GLY A 606 -14.16 2.21 14.24
CA GLY A 606 -13.04 3.12 13.98
C GLY A 606 -13.15 4.49 14.67
N ILE A 607 -12.21 5.37 14.35
CA ILE A 607 -12.25 6.81 14.63
C ILE A 607 -12.39 7.54 13.30
N PHE A 608 -13.44 8.34 13.15
CA PHE A 608 -13.61 9.16 11.96
C PHE A 608 -12.70 10.39 12.02
N THR A 609 -12.09 10.71 10.89
CA THR A 609 -11.12 11.82 10.73
C THR A 609 -11.60 12.87 9.72
N GLY A 610 -12.90 12.87 9.42
CA GLY A 610 -13.53 13.82 8.51
C GLY A 610 -13.47 13.42 7.03
N LYS A 611 -12.95 12.23 6.71
CA LYS A 611 -12.72 11.75 5.34
C LYS A 611 -13.24 10.33 5.19
N GLY A 612 -14.05 10.05 4.19
CA GLY A 612 -14.58 8.70 4.00
C GLY A 612 -15.95 8.69 3.34
N ILE A 613 -16.67 7.58 3.49
CA ILE A 613 -17.98 7.37 2.86
C ILE A 613 -19.07 7.26 3.92
N PHE A 614 -20.24 7.86 3.69
CA PHE A 614 -21.41 7.72 4.56
C PHE A 614 -22.70 7.47 3.79
N ASN A 615 -23.68 6.84 4.46
CA ASN A 615 -25.05 6.69 3.98
C ASN A 615 -25.83 7.98 4.22
N VAL A 616 -26.38 8.58 3.15
CA VAL A 616 -27.01 9.92 3.20
C VAL A 616 -28.23 9.96 4.11
N GLU A 617 -29.10 8.95 4.02
CA GLU A 617 -30.34 8.87 4.79
C GLU A 617 -30.04 8.73 6.30
N VAL A 618 -29.17 7.79 6.66
CA VAL A 618 -28.80 7.55 8.07
C VAL A 618 -27.98 8.72 8.63
N PHE A 619 -27.13 9.35 7.82
CA PHE A 619 -26.41 10.56 8.21
C PHE A 619 -27.40 11.68 8.58
N SER A 620 -28.38 11.97 7.72
CA SER A 620 -29.41 12.97 8.00
C SER A 620 -30.24 12.58 9.22
N LEU A 621 -30.68 11.32 9.34
CA LEU A 621 -31.49 10.85 10.47
C LEU A 621 -30.79 11.05 11.83
N CYS A 622 -29.49 10.77 11.91
CA CYS A 622 -28.72 10.83 13.15
C CYS A 622 -28.20 12.24 13.50
N LEU A 623 -27.88 13.07 12.50
CA LEU A 623 -27.09 14.30 12.70
C LEU A 623 -27.84 15.60 12.35
N ASP A 624 -28.88 15.55 11.52
CA ASP A 624 -29.67 16.72 11.16
C ASP A 624 -30.38 17.29 12.39
N ASN A 625 -30.16 18.58 12.68
CA ASN A 625 -30.61 19.26 13.90
C ASN A 625 -30.23 18.54 15.21
N ARG A 626 -29.13 17.78 15.24
CA ARG A 626 -28.69 17.04 16.44
C ARG A 626 -27.89 17.88 17.43
N PHE A 627 -26.97 18.71 16.92
CA PHE A 627 -26.07 19.50 17.75
C PHE A 627 -26.40 21.00 17.67
N PRO A 628 -26.19 21.76 18.75
CA PRO A 628 -26.38 23.20 18.74
C PRO A 628 -25.47 23.88 17.71
N ASP A 629 -25.97 24.97 17.14
CA ASP A 629 -25.21 25.84 16.27
C ASP A 629 -24.06 26.54 17.02
N ASN A 630 -23.00 26.87 16.28
CA ASN A 630 -21.82 27.60 16.69
C ASN A 630 -21.04 26.96 17.84
N ARG A 631 -21.06 25.63 17.95
CA ARG A 631 -20.46 24.92 19.08
C ARG A 631 -19.33 23.96 18.74
N ILE A 632 -19.42 23.27 17.60
CA ILE A 632 -18.54 22.14 17.28
C ILE A 632 -17.54 22.55 16.20
N LEU A 633 -16.28 22.78 16.59
CA LEU A 633 -15.18 23.06 15.65
C LEU A 633 -14.67 21.78 14.97
N SER A 634 -14.58 20.68 15.72
CA SER A 634 -14.09 19.38 15.22
C SER A 634 -15.21 18.35 15.35
N HIS A 635 -15.97 18.19 14.26
CA HIS A 635 -17.12 17.28 14.20
C HIS A 635 -16.74 15.80 14.10
N ASP A 636 -15.52 15.50 13.62
CA ASP A 636 -15.17 14.19 13.06
C ASP A 636 -15.41 13.06 14.06
N LEU A 637 -14.81 13.17 15.26
CA LEU A 637 -14.94 12.13 16.28
C LEU A 637 -16.40 11.96 16.72
N LEU A 638 -17.13 13.06 16.88
CA LEU A 638 -18.48 13.03 17.40
C LEU A 638 -19.44 12.41 16.39
N GLU A 639 -19.40 12.84 15.13
CA GLU A 639 -20.19 12.24 14.05
C GLU A 639 -19.91 10.74 13.92
N GLY A 640 -18.62 10.36 14.00
CA GLY A 640 -18.23 8.96 14.00
C GLY A 640 -18.79 8.15 15.17
N CYS A 641 -19.02 8.77 16.34
CA CYS A 641 -19.66 8.11 17.48
C CYS A 641 -21.17 7.93 17.30
N TYR A 642 -21.87 8.84 16.63
CA TYR A 642 -23.31 8.70 16.34
C TYR A 642 -23.58 7.73 15.18
N LEU A 643 -22.71 7.74 14.17
CA LEU A 643 -22.85 6.92 12.96
C LEU A 643 -22.16 5.55 13.05
N ARG A 644 -21.51 5.27 14.18
CA ARG A 644 -20.69 4.07 14.42
C ARG A 644 -19.66 3.87 13.30
N ALA A 645 -18.68 4.77 13.24
CA ALA A 645 -17.63 4.73 12.22
C ALA A 645 -16.94 3.36 12.17
N GLY A 646 -16.73 2.80 10.98
CA GLY A 646 -15.89 1.62 10.74
C GLY A 646 -14.59 2.01 10.02
N LEU A 647 -13.50 1.27 10.26
CA LEU A 647 -12.22 1.51 9.59
C LEU A 647 -12.00 0.52 8.43
N LEU A 648 -11.74 1.06 7.24
CA LEU A 648 -11.28 0.31 6.07
C LEU A 648 -9.74 0.23 6.10
N SER A 649 -9.24 -0.70 6.89
CA SER A 649 -7.81 -0.91 7.17
C SER A 649 -6.96 -1.26 5.95
N ASP A 650 -7.57 -1.64 4.84
CA ASP A 650 -6.92 -2.06 3.59
C ASP A 650 -7.31 -1.19 2.36
N VAL A 651 -8.08 -0.11 2.58
CA VAL A 651 -8.34 0.93 1.57
C VAL A 651 -7.59 2.19 1.98
N GLU A 652 -6.63 2.59 1.16
CA GLU A 652 -5.72 3.69 1.47
C GLU A 652 -6.04 4.93 0.64
N LEU A 653 -6.19 6.07 1.32
CA LEU A 653 -6.13 7.39 0.73
C LEU A 653 -4.85 8.09 1.22
N THR A 654 -4.32 9.02 0.42
CA THR A 654 -3.16 9.83 0.83
C THR A 654 -3.56 11.25 1.19
N ASP A 655 -2.81 11.86 2.09
CA ASP A 655 -3.06 13.21 2.60
C ASP A 655 -1.78 14.04 2.67
N GLY A 656 -1.95 15.36 2.66
CA GLY A 656 -0.85 16.29 2.91
C GLY A 656 -0.34 16.21 4.35
N PHE A 657 0.88 16.73 4.58
CA PHE A 657 1.46 16.84 5.92
C PHE A 657 2.21 18.17 6.10
N PRO A 658 2.06 18.85 7.25
CA PRO A 658 2.74 20.11 7.50
C PRO A 658 4.24 19.93 7.57
N TYR A 659 4.97 20.62 6.68
CA TYR A 659 6.44 20.51 6.63
C TYR A 659 7.17 21.53 7.51
N LYS A 660 6.45 22.52 8.06
CA LYS A 660 6.96 23.51 9.02
C LYS A 660 6.48 23.19 10.43
N VAL A 661 7.36 23.38 11.42
CA VAL A 661 7.05 23.19 12.85
C VAL A 661 5.89 24.08 13.31
N SER A 662 5.88 25.35 12.93
CA SER A 662 4.83 26.31 13.30
C SER A 662 3.45 25.95 12.71
N SER A 663 3.41 25.49 11.46
CA SER A 663 2.19 25.03 10.82
C SER A 663 1.65 23.75 11.47
N TRP A 664 2.54 22.86 11.94
CA TRP A 664 2.14 21.70 12.72
C TRP A 664 1.49 22.08 14.06
N PHE A 665 2.14 22.93 14.86
CA PHE A 665 1.59 23.34 16.17
C PHE A 665 0.29 24.15 16.04
N SER A 666 0.12 24.93 14.97
CA SER A 666 -1.14 25.62 14.69
C SER A 666 -2.28 24.61 14.41
N ARG A 667 -1.98 23.52 13.69
CA ARG A 667 -2.93 22.42 13.46
C ARG A 667 -3.25 21.67 14.77
N LEU A 668 -2.24 21.44 15.62
CA LEU A 668 -2.41 20.83 16.94
C LEU A 668 -3.29 21.69 17.85
N HIS A 669 -3.06 23.01 17.92
CA HIS A 669 -3.88 23.94 18.70
C HIS A 669 -5.36 23.85 18.33
N ARG A 670 -5.65 23.89 17.03
CA ARG A 670 -7.01 23.78 16.49
C ARG A 670 -7.68 22.47 16.91
N TRP A 671 -6.97 21.35 16.77
CA TRP A 671 -7.50 20.03 17.13
C TRP A 671 -7.76 19.92 18.63
N THR A 672 -6.81 20.34 19.47
CA THR A 672 -7.00 20.37 20.92
C THR A 672 -8.20 21.24 21.31
N ARG A 673 -8.40 22.41 20.68
CA ARG A 673 -9.59 23.23 20.95
C ARG A 673 -10.88 22.47 20.65
N GLY A 674 -10.95 21.82 19.49
CA GLY A 674 -12.11 21.03 19.05
C GLY A 674 -12.40 19.83 19.97
N ASP A 675 -11.36 19.10 20.40
CA ASP A 675 -11.50 17.99 21.34
C ASP A 675 -12.11 18.45 22.67
N TRP A 676 -11.66 19.58 23.20
CA TRP A 676 -12.19 20.13 24.46
C TRP A 676 -13.59 20.74 24.34
N GLN A 677 -14.02 21.15 23.13
CA GLN A 677 -15.39 21.63 22.92
C GLN A 677 -16.44 20.54 23.08
N ILE A 678 -16.09 19.29 22.81
CA ILE A 678 -16.99 18.14 22.97
C ILE A 678 -16.94 17.51 24.37
N LEU A 679 -16.23 18.11 25.34
CA LEU A 679 -16.24 17.71 26.75
C LEU A 679 -17.66 17.44 27.32
N PRO A 680 -18.71 18.23 27.00
CA PRO A 680 -20.07 17.96 27.50
C PRO A 680 -20.61 16.56 27.16
N TRP A 681 -20.10 15.90 26.11
CA TRP A 681 -20.50 14.56 25.69
C TRP A 681 -19.93 13.42 26.55
N LEU A 682 -19.17 13.73 27.60
CA LEU A 682 -18.82 12.75 28.64
C LEU A 682 -19.91 12.59 29.70
N PHE A 683 -20.82 13.56 29.85
CA PHE A 683 -21.82 13.58 30.92
C PHE A 683 -23.15 12.91 30.53
N LYS A 684 -24.06 12.73 31.49
CA LYS A 684 -25.36 12.07 31.27
C LYS A 684 -26.30 12.84 30.32
N LYS A 685 -26.20 14.17 30.30
CA LYS A 685 -26.98 15.04 29.41
C LYS A 685 -26.05 15.84 28.50
N VAL A 686 -26.40 15.95 27.23
CA VAL A 686 -25.61 16.63 26.19
C VAL A 686 -26.33 17.87 25.67
N PRO A 687 -25.60 18.88 25.18
CA PRO A 687 -26.21 20.02 24.51
C PRO A 687 -26.99 19.59 23.26
N SER A 688 -28.20 20.11 23.09
CA SER A 688 -29.05 20.00 21.90
C SER A 688 -29.55 21.39 21.48
N PRO A 689 -30.07 21.57 20.24
CA PRO A 689 -30.66 22.85 19.82
C PRO A 689 -31.77 23.35 20.77
N GLU A 690 -32.54 22.44 21.37
CA GLU A 690 -33.64 22.72 22.30
C GLU A 690 -33.20 22.75 23.78
N GLY A 691 -31.90 22.67 24.06
CA GLY A 691 -31.35 22.76 25.42
C GLY A 691 -30.41 21.60 25.76
N LYS A 692 -30.87 20.67 26.60
CA LYS A 692 -30.10 19.49 27.02
C LYS A 692 -30.91 18.22 26.85
N ASP A 693 -30.35 17.25 26.13
CA ASP A 693 -30.95 15.94 25.86
C ASP A 693 -30.16 14.83 26.58
N PHE A 694 -30.73 13.63 26.67
CA PHE A 694 -30.03 12.43 27.14
C PHE A 694 -28.83 12.12 26.24
N ASN A 695 -27.74 11.65 26.83
CA ASN A 695 -26.54 11.26 26.08
C ASN A 695 -26.65 9.82 25.55
N PRO A 696 -26.86 9.59 24.24
CA PRO A 696 -27.00 8.24 23.68
C PRO A 696 -25.66 7.51 23.52
N LEU A 697 -24.53 8.19 23.74
CA LEU A 697 -23.21 7.65 23.45
C LEU A 697 -22.86 6.45 24.33
N SER A 698 -22.27 5.43 23.68
CA SER A 698 -21.79 4.23 24.36
C SER A 698 -20.62 4.53 25.32
N PRO A 699 -20.32 3.66 26.30
CA PRO A 699 -19.13 3.79 27.14
C PRO A 699 -17.82 3.88 26.32
N LEU A 700 -17.74 3.16 25.19
CA LEU A 700 -16.58 3.21 24.31
C LEU A 700 -16.47 4.57 23.60
N SER A 701 -17.57 5.12 23.09
CA SER A 701 -17.59 6.46 22.47
C SER A 701 -17.14 7.53 23.48
N LYS A 702 -17.62 7.45 24.73
CA LYS A 702 -17.17 8.34 25.82
C LYS A 702 -15.67 8.16 26.12
N TRP A 703 -15.18 6.92 26.11
CA TRP A 703 -13.75 6.66 26.24
C TRP A 703 -12.92 7.28 25.11
N LYS A 704 -13.37 7.19 23.85
CA LYS A 704 -12.68 7.82 22.70
C LYS A 704 -12.55 9.34 22.91
N ILE A 705 -13.62 10.00 23.37
CA ILE A 705 -13.60 11.44 23.70
C ILE A 705 -12.63 11.70 24.86
N PHE A 706 -12.71 10.93 25.95
CA PHE A 706 -11.82 11.08 27.10
C PHE A 706 -10.33 10.89 26.73
N ASP A 707 -10.00 9.90 25.89
CA ASP A 707 -8.62 9.63 25.45
C ASP A 707 -8.03 10.81 24.67
N ASN A 708 -8.81 11.50 23.84
CA ASN A 708 -8.37 12.72 23.15
C ASN A 708 -8.04 13.84 24.15
N LEU A 709 -8.91 14.10 25.12
CA LEU A 709 -8.66 15.09 26.18
C LEU A 709 -7.39 14.76 26.96
N ARG A 710 -7.27 13.50 27.41
CA ARG A 710 -6.09 12.97 28.11
C ARG A 710 -4.82 13.16 27.30
N ARG A 711 -4.83 12.86 26.00
CA ARG A 711 -3.67 12.99 25.11
C ARG A 711 -3.12 14.41 25.06
N SER A 712 -3.99 15.42 25.03
CA SER A 712 -3.57 16.83 25.05
C SER A 712 -2.98 17.28 26.40
N LEU A 713 -3.33 16.61 27.50
CA LEU A 713 -2.79 16.87 28.84
C LEU A 713 -1.43 16.23 29.07
N VAL A 714 -1.11 15.12 28.38
CA VAL A 714 0.20 14.43 28.52
C VAL A 714 1.39 15.40 28.39
N PRO A 715 1.55 16.21 27.32
CA PRO A 715 2.69 17.12 27.22
C PRO A 715 2.70 18.19 28.33
N VAL A 716 1.53 18.65 28.78
CA VAL A 716 1.39 19.65 29.86
C VAL A 716 1.92 19.08 31.18
N PHE A 717 1.44 17.91 31.59
CA PHE A 717 1.84 17.27 32.84
C PHE A 717 3.27 16.72 32.78
N THR A 718 3.74 16.21 31.63
CA THR A 718 5.15 15.81 31.45
C THR A 718 6.07 17.03 31.59
N PHE A 719 5.73 18.16 30.98
CA PHE A 719 6.51 19.39 31.13
C PHE A 719 6.50 19.91 32.57
N ALA A 720 5.33 19.94 33.22
CA ALA A 720 5.22 20.33 34.62
C ALA A 720 6.04 19.40 35.53
N ALA A 721 6.07 18.09 35.28
CA ALA A 721 6.83 17.12 36.05
C ALA A 721 8.33 17.37 35.94
N ILE A 722 8.81 17.63 34.72
CA ILE A 722 10.21 17.97 34.49
C ILE A 722 10.54 19.28 35.20
N LEU A 723 9.76 20.34 34.96
CA LEU A 723 10.01 21.66 35.51
C LEU A 723 10.03 21.64 37.05
N TRP A 724 8.97 21.11 37.68
CA TRP A 724 8.86 21.11 39.14
C TRP A 724 9.85 20.16 39.78
N GLY A 725 10.15 19.02 39.15
CA GLY A 725 11.19 18.12 39.63
C GLY A 725 12.60 18.71 39.53
N THR A 726 12.85 19.62 38.59
CA THR A 726 14.12 20.35 38.53
C THR A 726 14.20 21.52 39.52
N LEU A 727 13.08 22.16 39.86
CA LEU A 727 13.05 23.32 40.75
C LEU A 727 12.93 22.97 42.24
N PHE A 728 12.34 21.82 42.57
CA PHE A 728 12.08 21.43 43.95
C PHE A 728 12.79 20.11 44.29
N GLU A 729 13.61 20.13 45.36
CA GLU A 729 14.40 18.97 45.77
C GLU A 729 13.57 17.71 46.03
N GLY A 730 12.35 17.83 46.55
CA GLY A 730 11.46 16.69 46.82
C GLY A 730 10.83 16.02 45.60
N LEU A 731 10.99 16.56 44.39
CA LEU A 731 10.30 16.08 43.18
C LEU A 731 11.25 15.60 42.07
N TRP A 732 12.55 15.51 42.34
CA TRP A 732 13.56 15.24 41.30
C TRP A 732 13.40 13.92 40.56
N ALA A 733 12.95 12.88 41.25
CA ALA A 733 12.69 11.58 40.66
C ALA A 733 11.52 11.65 39.66
N ALA A 734 10.61 12.63 39.79
CA ALA A 734 9.55 12.87 38.81
C ALA A 734 10.11 13.30 37.44
N THR A 735 11.19 14.08 37.42
CA THR A 735 11.90 14.45 36.18
C THR A 735 12.47 13.21 35.48
N GLY A 736 13.13 12.32 36.23
CA GLY A 736 13.68 11.08 35.69
C GLY A 736 12.61 10.18 35.09
N VAL A 737 11.47 10.03 35.77
CA VAL A 737 10.32 9.26 35.28
C VAL A 737 9.69 9.91 34.04
N ALA A 738 9.50 11.23 34.02
CA ALA A 738 8.97 11.95 32.85
C ALA A 738 9.86 11.79 31.59
N VAL A 739 11.18 11.83 31.77
CA VAL A 739 12.14 11.57 30.70
C VAL A 739 12.06 10.10 30.25
N ALA A 740 12.02 9.15 31.19
CA ALA A 740 11.86 7.73 30.88
C ALA A 740 10.56 7.42 30.13
N ILE A 741 9.46 8.09 30.49
CA ILE A 741 8.17 8.04 29.77
C ILE A 741 8.36 8.49 28.32
N THR A 742 9.06 9.60 28.10
CA THR A 742 9.31 10.13 26.74
C THR A 742 10.21 9.19 25.92
N LEU A 743 11.14 8.49 26.58
CA LEU A 743 12.00 7.47 25.96
C LEU A 743 11.29 6.13 25.72
N SER A 744 10.09 5.91 26.27
CA SER A 744 9.41 4.61 26.21
C SER A 744 9.04 4.18 24.79
N GLU A 745 8.69 5.13 23.90
CA GLU A 745 8.40 4.84 22.49
C GLU A 745 9.64 4.37 21.74
N LEU A 746 10.80 5.00 21.99
CA LEU A 746 12.09 4.57 21.45
C LEU A 746 12.46 3.18 21.97
N ALA A 747 12.26 2.93 23.27
CA ALA A 747 12.51 1.62 23.86
C ALA A 747 11.64 0.53 23.23
N LEU A 748 10.36 0.81 22.98
CA LEU A 748 9.43 -0.11 22.36
C LEU A 748 9.75 -0.37 20.87
N SER A 749 10.12 0.67 20.14
CA SER A 749 10.60 0.58 18.75
C SER A 749 11.89 -0.26 18.67
N THR A 750 12.82 -0.05 19.60
CA THR A 750 14.06 -0.84 19.68
C THR A 750 13.78 -2.30 20.05
N ALA A 751 12.91 -2.55 21.03
CA ALA A 751 12.53 -3.89 21.46
C ALA A 751 11.82 -4.66 20.33
N THR A 752 10.94 -4.00 19.57
CA THR A 752 10.28 -4.60 18.40
C THR A 752 11.27 -4.93 17.29
N ALA A 753 12.23 -4.06 16.99
CA ALA A 753 13.30 -4.32 16.03
C ALA A 753 14.17 -5.53 16.45
N LEU A 754 14.54 -5.62 17.74
CA LEU A 754 15.29 -6.76 18.29
C LEU A 754 14.50 -8.07 18.19
N MET A 755 13.21 -8.05 18.56
CA MET A 755 12.32 -9.23 18.44
C MET A 755 12.13 -9.70 16.99
N ARG A 756 12.29 -8.80 16.01
CA ARG A 756 12.28 -9.12 14.57
C ARG A 756 13.64 -9.64 14.06
N GLY A 757 14.57 -9.97 14.95
CA GLY A 757 15.88 -10.51 14.59
C GLY A 757 16.92 -9.45 14.23
N GLY A 758 16.69 -8.19 14.63
CA GLY A 758 17.66 -7.10 14.50
C GLY A 758 17.94 -6.62 13.07
N TYR A 759 17.24 -7.15 12.07
CA TYR A 759 17.40 -6.77 10.66
C TYR A 759 17.25 -5.25 10.43
N GLU A 760 16.27 -4.65 11.11
CA GLU A 760 15.95 -3.21 11.01
C GLU A 760 16.97 -2.29 11.71
N LEU A 761 17.88 -2.83 12.56
CA LEU A 761 18.88 -2.01 13.27
C LEU A 761 20.04 -1.58 12.35
N GLY A 762 20.37 -2.37 11.33
CA GLY A 762 21.51 -2.14 10.43
C GLY A 762 21.15 -1.88 8.97
N SER A 763 19.92 -2.15 8.53
CA SER A 763 19.51 -1.98 7.14
C SER A 763 19.46 -0.51 6.73
N ARG A 764 20.23 -0.14 5.71
CA ARG A 764 20.09 1.14 5.00
C ARG A 764 19.25 0.92 3.75
N TYR A 765 18.23 1.76 3.55
CA TYR A 765 17.46 1.81 2.32
C TYR A 765 17.94 3.00 1.49
N HIS A 766 17.88 2.91 0.17
CA HIS A 766 18.04 4.05 -0.74
C HIS A 766 16.78 4.92 -0.75
N SER A 767 16.35 5.38 0.43
CA SER A 767 15.18 6.25 0.61
C SER A 767 15.56 7.43 1.49
N SER A 768 14.98 8.59 1.19
CA SER A 768 15.12 9.78 2.03
C SER A 768 14.38 9.66 3.37
N ILE A 769 13.53 8.65 3.56
CA ILE A 769 12.66 8.53 4.75
C ILE A 769 13.44 7.96 5.95
N LEU A 770 13.26 8.56 7.12
CA LEU A 770 13.80 8.07 8.39
C LEU A 770 12.89 6.96 8.94
N TYR A 771 13.34 5.70 8.85
CA TYR A 771 12.56 4.54 9.32
C TYR A 771 13.19 3.84 10.54
N GLY A 772 12.36 3.08 11.25
CA GLY A 772 12.74 2.20 12.34
C GLY A 772 13.28 2.97 13.54
N VAL A 773 14.26 2.37 14.21
CA VAL A 773 14.86 2.91 15.44
C VAL A 773 15.47 4.30 15.22
N ARG A 774 16.05 4.58 14.04
CA ARG A 774 16.62 5.91 13.71
C ARG A 774 15.54 6.98 13.61
N GLY A 775 14.42 6.65 12.95
CA GLY A 775 13.26 7.53 12.88
C GLY A 775 12.68 7.80 14.26
N SER A 776 12.45 6.74 15.06
CA SER A 776 11.97 6.88 16.45
C SER A 776 12.92 7.72 17.30
N ALA A 777 14.25 7.52 17.20
CA ALA A 777 15.22 8.31 17.96
C ALA A 777 15.19 9.80 17.59
N ALA A 778 15.14 10.12 16.30
CA ALA A 778 15.02 11.50 15.82
C ALA A 778 13.71 12.15 16.30
N GLN A 779 12.59 11.41 16.22
CA GLN A 779 11.29 11.88 16.68
C GLN A 779 11.27 12.12 18.20
N THR A 780 11.80 11.20 19.00
CA THR A 780 11.90 11.36 20.46
C THR A 780 12.78 12.55 20.85
N ALA A 781 13.93 12.74 20.19
CA ALA A 781 14.79 13.90 20.43
C ALA A 781 14.06 15.22 20.15
N LEU A 782 13.33 15.30 19.03
CA LEU A 782 12.53 16.48 18.68
C LEU A 782 11.35 16.68 19.65
N GLN A 783 10.68 15.61 20.10
CA GLN A 783 9.61 15.71 21.10
C GLN A 783 10.11 16.29 22.43
N ILE A 784 11.28 15.87 22.91
CA ILE A 784 11.90 16.41 24.14
C ILE A 784 12.26 17.90 23.96
N MET A 785 12.88 18.22 22.83
CA MET A 785 13.31 19.59 22.52
C MET A 785 12.13 20.56 22.38
N LEU A 786 11.02 20.11 21.79
CA LEU A 786 9.81 20.90 21.55
C LEU A 786 8.79 20.82 22.70
N LEU A 787 9.08 20.08 23.76
CA LEU A 787 8.14 19.79 24.85
C LEU A 787 7.54 21.05 25.50
N PRO A 788 8.32 22.10 25.86
CA PRO A 788 7.75 23.29 26.49
C PRO A 788 6.78 24.00 25.55
N TYR A 789 7.13 24.11 24.26
CA TYR A 789 6.24 24.74 23.29
C TYR A 789 4.97 23.92 23.07
N ASN A 790 5.09 22.60 22.95
CA ASN A 790 3.96 21.68 22.84
C ASN A 790 3.01 21.78 24.05
N ALA A 791 3.56 21.76 25.26
CA ALA A 791 2.81 21.91 26.50
C ALA A 791 2.03 23.23 26.53
N MET A 792 2.67 24.34 26.18
CA MET A 792 2.02 25.65 26.19
C MET A 792 0.95 25.80 25.10
N VAL A 793 1.19 25.25 23.89
CA VAL A 793 0.19 25.23 22.82
C VAL A 793 -1.05 24.43 23.22
N CYS A 794 -0.86 23.26 23.84
CA CYS A 794 -1.97 22.45 24.35
C CYS A 794 -2.69 23.17 25.50
N LEU A 795 -1.97 23.73 26.47
CA LEU A 795 -2.56 24.43 27.60
C LEU A 795 -3.37 25.65 27.17
N ASP A 796 -2.83 26.47 26.26
CA ASP A 796 -3.53 27.62 25.69
C ASP A 796 -4.81 27.19 24.94
N ALA A 797 -4.74 26.13 24.14
CA ALA A 797 -5.90 25.58 23.45
C ALA A 797 -6.98 25.10 24.44
N ILE A 798 -6.59 24.44 25.53
CA ILE A 798 -7.49 23.96 26.57
C ILE A 798 -8.18 25.12 27.27
N ILE A 799 -7.42 26.09 27.79
CA ILE A 799 -7.94 27.25 28.51
C ILE A 799 -8.87 28.05 27.60
N THR A 800 -8.44 28.32 26.36
CA THR A 800 -9.22 29.03 25.35
C THR A 800 -10.53 28.30 25.07
N SER A 801 -10.50 26.97 24.90
CA SER A 801 -11.70 26.17 24.63
C SER A 801 -12.67 26.20 25.81
N LEU A 802 -12.18 25.96 27.03
CA LEU A 802 -13.02 26.00 28.24
C LEU A 802 -13.66 27.37 28.47
N TYR A 803 -12.87 28.44 28.32
CA TYR A 803 -13.38 29.81 28.41
C TYR A 803 -14.46 30.08 27.35
N ARG A 804 -14.22 29.68 26.09
CA ARG A 804 -15.19 29.90 25.01
C ARG A 804 -16.46 29.05 25.15
N VAL A 805 -16.36 27.82 25.64
CA VAL A 805 -17.52 26.90 25.77
C VAL A 805 -18.40 27.28 26.95
N PHE A 806 -17.80 27.61 28.09
CA PHE A 806 -18.53 27.81 29.34
C PHE A 806 -18.81 29.27 29.67
N ILE A 807 -17.95 30.20 29.24
CA ILE A 807 -18.02 31.61 29.63
C ILE A 807 -18.42 32.50 28.45
N SER A 808 -17.55 32.66 27.44
CA SER A 808 -17.76 33.69 26.41
C SER A 808 -18.80 33.31 25.35
N LYS A 809 -18.93 32.01 25.03
CA LYS A 809 -19.79 31.47 23.96
C LYS A 809 -19.58 32.16 22.60
N ARG A 810 -18.36 32.67 22.37
CA ARG A 810 -17.95 33.40 21.15
C ARG A 810 -16.71 32.76 20.55
N HIS A 811 -16.55 32.89 19.24
CA HIS A 811 -15.39 32.40 18.49
C HIS A 811 -15.14 30.89 18.60
N LEU A 812 -16.20 30.09 18.77
CA LEU A 812 -16.10 28.64 18.90
C LEU A 812 -15.77 27.97 17.56
N LEU A 813 -16.18 28.55 16.45
CA LEU A 813 -15.87 28.09 15.11
C LEU A 813 -14.59 28.73 14.55
N GLN A 814 -13.85 29.54 15.31
CA GLN A 814 -12.65 30.22 14.77
C GLN A 814 -11.62 29.23 14.21
N TRP A 815 -11.34 29.39 12.92
CA TRP A 815 -10.50 28.49 12.13
C TRP A 815 -9.63 29.25 11.14
N VAL A 816 -8.47 28.70 10.82
CA VAL A 816 -7.59 29.13 9.74
C VAL A 816 -7.22 27.87 8.96
N THR A 817 -7.24 27.91 7.62
CA THR A 817 -6.85 26.74 6.80
C THR A 817 -5.39 26.37 7.08
N ALA A 818 -5.04 25.08 6.95
CA ALA A 818 -3.66 24.63 7.05
C ALA A 818 -2.76 25.27 5.96
N GLU A 819 -3.29 25.43 4.75
CA GLU A 819 -2.59 26.06 3.63
C GLU A 819 -2.32 27.56 3.86
N GLN A 820 -3.30 28.32 4.37
CA GLN A 820 -3.09 29.73 4.75
C GLN A 820 -2.09 29.84 5.89
N THR A 821 -2.15 28.93 6.87
CA THR A 821 -1.19 28.90 7.97
C THR A 821 0.20 28.63 7.44
N GLU A 822 0.40 27.68 6.52
CA GLU A 822 1.71 27.42 5.90
C GLU A 822 2.26 28.65 5.16
N ARG A 823 1.41 29.41 4.47
CA ARG A 823 1.79 30.65 3.76
C ARG A 823 2.12 31.80 4.72
N GLN A 824 1.41 31.92 5.83
CA GLN A 824 1.56 33.00 6.83
C GLN A 824 2.56 32.69 7.95
N SER A 825 2.96 31.42 8.11
CA SER A 825 3.84 30.96 9.19
C SER A 825 5.22 31.60 9.11
N ALA A 826 5.70 32.11 10.25
CA ALA A 826 7.05 32.64 10.42
C ALA A 826 8.11 31.67 9.86
N SER A 827 8.87 32.11 8.86
CA SER A 827 9.79 31.25 8.08
C SER A 827 11.27 31.58 8.27
N GLY A 828 11.66 32.18 9.40
CA GLY A 828 13.05 32.57 9.69
C GLY A 828 13.43 32.35 11.15
N ILE A 829 14.73 32.42 11.46
CA ILE A 829 15.27 32.20 12.80
C ILE A 829 14.62 33.15 13.82
N ILE A 830 14.62 34.45 13.53
CA ILE A 830 14.03 35.48 14.40
C ILE A 830 12.53 35.22 14.63
N GLY A 831 11.80 34.85 13.57
CA GLY A 831 10.38 34.53 13.66
C GLY A 831 10.09 33.31 14.55
N MET A 832 10.95 32.28 14.50
CA MET A 832 10.83 31.11 15.38
C MET A 832 11.13 31.46 16.83
N TYR A 833 12.16 32.27 17.11
CA TYR A 833 12.45 32.75 18.47
C TYR A 833 11.30 33.58 19.05
N ARG A 834 10.62 34.40 18.25
CA ARG A 834 9.40 35.11 18.68
C ARG A 834 8.25 34.14 18.98
N THR A 835 8.05 33.15 18.13
CA THR A 835 6.95 32.18 18.24
C THR A 835 7.14 31.24 19.44
N MET A 836 8.38 30.86 19.73
CA MET A 836 8.74 29.87 20.75
C MET A 836 9.49 30.51 21.95
N LEU A 837 9.28 31.81 22.19
CA LEU A 837 9.96 32.55 23.26
C LEU A 837 9.80 31.87 24.63
N ILE A 838 8.65 31.27 24.87
CA ILE A 838 8.35 30.56 26.12
C ILE A 838 9.29 29.38 26.37
N SER A 839 9.75 28.68 25.32
CA SER A 839 10.74 27.60 25.44
C SER A 839 12.09 28.14 25.87
N VAL A 840 12.48 29.33 25.39
CA VAL A 840 13.73 29.99 25.77
C VAL A 840 13.68 30.44 27.22
N ILE A 841 12.58 31.07 27.65
CA ILE A 841 12.40 31.52 29.04
C ILE A 841 12.52 30.34 30.00
N TRP A 842 11.78 29.25 29.76
CA TRP A 842 11.86 28.07 30.62
C TRP A 842 13.22 27.38 30.56
N GLY A 843 13.89 27.42 29.41
CA GLY A 843 15.27 26.93 29.30
C GLY A 843 16.25 27.71 30.18
N ILE A 844 16.13 29.04 30.22
CA ILE A 844 16.93 29.90 31.11
C ILE A 844 16.59 29.62 32.57
N VAL A 845 15.30 29.51 32.92
CA VAL A 845 14.88 29.19 34.30
C VAL A 845 15.47 27.85 34.75
N CYS A 846 15.43 26.81 33.92
CA CYS A 846 16.04 25.52 34.26
C CYS A 846 17.56 25.58 34.45
N ILE A 847 18.27 26.48 33.76
CA ILE A 847 19.71 26.67 33.94
C ILE A 847 20.03 27.45 35.21
N LEU A 848 19.24 28.48 35.53
CA LEU A 848 19.51 29.37 36.67
C LEU A 848 19.04 28.80 38.00
N ALA A 849 17.94 28.05 38.01
CA ALA A 849 17.26 27.64 39.22
C ALA A 849 17.51 26.17 39.63
N ALA A 850 18.21 25.39 38.81
CA ALA A 850 18.48 23.99 39.11
C ALA A 850 19.98 23.71 39.29
N ASP A 851 20.29 22.84 40.24
CA ASP A 851 21.64 22.38 40.57
C ASP A 851 22.03 21.07 39.85
N LYS A 852 21.16 20.57 38.95
CA LYS A 852 21.27 19.22 38.36
C LYS A 852 21.67 19.26 36.90
N ILE A 853 22.64 18.42 36.52
CA ILE A 853 23.14 18.31 35.14
C ILE A 853 22.02 18.10 34.10
N LEU A 854 20.99 17.33 34.45
CA LEU A 854 19.86 17.06 33.56
C LEU A 854 19.05 18.34 33.26
N ALA A 855 18.91 19.24 34.23
CA ALA A 855 18.24 20.52 34.04
C ALA A 855 19.03 21.44 33.10
N TYR A 856 20.37 21.44 33.20
CA TYR A 856 21.23 22.16 32.26
C TYR A 856 21.08 21.62 30.84
N VAL A 857 21.11 20.30 30.64
CA VAL A 857 20.96 19.67 29.32
C VAL A 857 19.61 20.00 28.69
N LEU A 858 18.53 19.87 29.45
CA LEU A 858 17.18 20.19 29.00
C LEU A 858 17.01 21.69 28.74
N GLY A 859 17.54 22.54 29.63
CA GLY A 859 17.48 23.99 29.51
C GLY A 859 18.19 24.51 28.26
N VAL A 860 19.41 24.02 27.99
CA VAL A 860 20.15 24.32 26.75
C VAL A 860 19.36 23.83 25.53
N SER A 861 18.83 22.61 25.58
CA SER A 861 18.00 22.07 24.48
C SER A 861 16.81 22.99 24.16
N TRP A 862 16.11 23.50 25.18
CA TRP A 862 14.95 24.36 24.98
C TRP A 862 15.31 25.76 24.46
N ILE A 863 16.44 26.34 24.87
CA ILE A 863 16.96 27.61 24.34
C ILE A 863 17.26 27.51 22.84
N PHE A 864 17.82 26.37 22.39
CA PHE A 864 18.14 26.14 20.98
C PHE A 864 16.98 25.55 20.16
N SER A 865 15.85 25.19 20.80
CA SER A 865 14.67 24.64 20.12
C SER A 865 14.13 25.52 18.98
N PRO A 866 14.11 26.87 19.06
CA PRO A 866 13.64 27.71 17.95
C PRO A 866 14.61 27.72 16.77
N LEU A 867 15.92 27.69 17.05
CA LEU A 867 16.97 27.62 16.04
C LEU A 867 16.86 26.32 15.24
N VAL A 868 16.80 25.18 15.93
CA VAL A 868 16.63 23.87 15.28
C VAL A 868 15.32 23.82 14.49
N SER A 869 14.22 24.33 15.06
CA SER A 869 12.92 24.42 14.37
C SER A 869 12.99 25.19 13.05
N ALA A 870 13.76 26.28 13.00
CA ALA A 870 13.97 27.06 11.79
C ALA A 870 14.76 26.30 10.72
N PHE A 871 15.73 25.47 11.11
CA PHE A 871 16.51 24.64 10.16
C PHE A 871 15.72 23.44 9.66
N ILE A 872 15.07 22.69 10.55
CA ILE A 872 14.35 21.47 10.17
C ILE A 872 13.07 21.73 9.37
N SER A 873 12.53 22.95 9.44
CA SER A 873 11.38 23.42 8.66
C SER A 873 11.74 23.86 7.24
N ARG A 874 13.02 23.92 6.87
CA ARG A 874 13.44 24.31 5.52
C ARG A 874 13.06 23.23 4.51
N PRO A 875 12.45 23.59 3.37
CA PRO A 875 12.18 22.63 2.32
C PRO A 875 13.51 22.09 1.79
N THR A 876 13.57 20.79 1.56
CA THR A 876 14.70 20.12 0.93
C THR A 876 14.67 20.52 -0.53
N LYS A 877 15.57 21.41 -0.94
CA LYS A 877 15.74 21.73 -2.37
C LYS A 877 16.51 20.59 -3.02
N ASN A 878 15.94 20.01 -4.07
CA ASN A 878 16.63 19.04 -4.93
C ASN A 878 17.32 19.72 -6.12
N ASP A 879 17.44 21.04 -6.12
CA ASP A 879 18.23 21.77 -7.12
C ASP A 879 19.71 21.56 -6.83
N ARG A 880 20.24 20.40 -7.23
CA ARG A 880 21.67 20.31 -7.51
C ARG A 880 21.90 21.19 -8.74
N SER A 881 22.35 22.42 -8.51
CA SER A 881 22.87 23.24 -9.59
C SER A 881 24.06 22.50 -10.19
N ILE A 882 23.94 22.14 -11.46
CA ILE A 882 25.03 21.57 -12.24
C ILE A 882 26.12 22.64 -12.31
N SER A 883 27.38 22.31 -12.04
CA SER A 883 28.47 23.28 -12.16
C SER A 883 28.61 23.74 -13.61
N PRO A 884 29.19 24.91 -13.89
CA PRO A 884 29.46 25.34 -15.27
C PRO A 884 30.24 24.29 -16.08
N GLU A 885 31.23 23.64 -15.45
CA GLU A 885 32.07 22.60 -16.07
C GLU A 885 31.26 21.34 -16.37
N ASP A 886 30.47 20.85 -15.39
CA ASP A 886 29.58 19.71 -15.60
C ASP A 886 28.54 20.01 -16.68
N ARG A 887 28.03 21.25 -16.74
CA ARG A 887 27.06 21.68 -17.76
C ARG A 887 27.68 21.67 -19.15
N GLU A 888 28.88 22.22 -19.30
CA GLU A 888 29.61 22.19 -20.57
C GLU A 888 29.90 20.76 -21.01
N PHE A 889 30.38 19.92 -20.10
CA PHE A 889 30.61 18.49 -20.36
C PHE A 889 29.32 17.80 -20.82
N LEU A 890 28.22 17.95 -20.09
CA LEU A 890 26.93 17.33 -20.41
C LEU A 890 26.37 17.83 -21.75
N LEU A 891 26.46 19.11 -22.06
CA LEU A 891 26.03 19.65 -23.35
C LEU A 891 26.89 19.14 -24.50
N ARG A 892 28.21 19.02 -24.29
CA ARG A 892 29.11 18.41 -25.27
C ARG A 892 28.76 16.94 -25.51
N GLN A 893 28.52 16.17 -24.44
CA GLN A 893 28.08 14.77 -24.57
C GLN A 893 26.73 14.67 -25.27
N ALA A 894 25.77 15.51 -24.92
CA ALA A 894 24.45 15.57 -25.56
C ALA A 894 24.57 15.93 -27.05
N GLY A 895 25.44 16.88 -27.42
CA GLY A 895 25.73 17.22 -28.82
C GLY A 895 26.36 16.06 -29.59
N MET A 896 27.30 15.32 -28.97
CA MET A 896 27.87 14.10 -29.57
C MET A 896 26.84 12.99 -29.75
N MET A 897 25.94 12.82 -28.78
CA MET A 897 24.82 11.87 -28.88
C MET A 897 23.80 12.31 -29.94
N TRP A 898 23.48 13.61 -30.02
CA TRP A 898 22.61 14.17 -31.05
C TRP A 898 23.17 13.95 -32.46
N LYS A 899 24.50 14.06 -32.61
CA LYS A 899 25.17 13.78 -33.88
C LYS A 899 24.90 12.37 -34.41
N TYR A 900 24.79 11.36 -33.55
CA TYR A 900 24.36 10.01 -33.96
C TYR A 900 22.99 10.06 -34.66
N PHE A 901 22.03 10.76 -34.07
CA PHE A 901 20.70 10.90 -34.65
C PHE A 901 20.70 11.72 -35.93
N GLU A 902 21.51 12.78 -36.02
CA GLU A 902 21.70 13.55 -37.26
C GLU A 902 22.26 12.69 -38.40
N ASP A 903 23.35 11.97 -38.12
CA ASP A 903 24.07 11.20 -39.12
C ASP A 903 23.24 10.01 -39.62
N PHE A 904 22.44 9.37 -38.76
CA PHE A 904 21.77 8.11 -39.08
C PHE A 904 20.25 8.20 -39.31
N MET A 905 19.54 9.18 -38.73
CA MET A 905 18.10 9.39 -39.02
C MET A 905 17.94 10.23 -40.29
N ASN A 906 18.28 9.62 -41.41
CA ASN A 906 18.27 10.22 -42.75
C ASN A 906 17.41 9.36 -43.71
N PRO A 907 17.18 9.79 -44.97
CA PRO A 907 16.36 9.05 -45.92
C PRO A 907 16.77 7.59 -46.13
N SER A 908 18.06 7.26 -46.06
CA SER A 908 18.57 5.89 -46.28
C SER A 908 18.18 4.90 -45.19
N ASN A 909 17.76 5.39 -44.03
CA ASN A 909 17.22 4.61 -42.91
C ASN A 909 15.74 4.94 -42.65
N ASN A 910 15.03 5.53 -43.63
CA ASN A 910 13.66 6.02 -43.46
C ASN A 910 13.50 6.93 -42.22
N TYR A 911 14.55 7.70 -41.88
CA TYR A 911 14.63 8.54 -40.69
C TYR A 911 14.50 7.79 -39.34
N LEU A 912 14.58 6.46 -39.32
CA LEU A 912 14.55 5.67 -38.10
C LEU A 912 15.97 5.51 -37.50
N PRO A 913 16.11 5.50 -36.17
CA PRO A 913 17.39 5.30 -35.51
C PRO A 913 17.84 3.84 -35.66
N PRO A 914 19.06 3.55 -36.15
CA PRO A 914 19.61 2.20 -36.11
C PRO A 914 19.87 1.77 -34.66
N ASP A 915 19.89 0.46 -34.44
CA ASP A 915 20.08 -0.17 -33.13
C ASP A 915 21.48 0.08 -32.56
N ASN A 916 22.49 0.02 -33.43
CA ASN A 916 23.84 0.40 -33.09
C ASN A 916 24.64 0.80 -34.33
N TRP A 917 25.76 1.46 -34.07
CA TRP A 917 26.84 1.67 -35.02
C TRP A 917 28.13 1.18 -34.36
N GLN A 918 28.86 0.31 -35.06
CA GLN A 918 30.05 -0.33 -34.51
C GLN A 918 31.29 0.02 -35.33
N GLU A 919 32.22 0.73 -34.67
CA GLU A 919 33.52 1.10 -35.24
C GLU A 919 34.55 -0.03 -35.09
N GLN A 920 34.52 -0.78 -33.98
CA GLN A 920 35.46 -1.86 -33.71
C GLN A 920 34.76 -3.13 -33.17
N PRO A 921 34.87 -4.27 -33.87
CA PRO A 921 35.18 -4.39 -35.31
C PRO A 921 34.28 -3.49 -36.19
N ALA A 922 34.79 -3.06 -37.36
CA ALA A 922 34.10 -2.14 -38.27
C ALA A 922 32.93 -2.82 -39.01
N VAL A 923 31.89 -3.18 -38.27
CA VAL A 923 30.65 -3.78 -38.78
C VAL A 923 29.74 -2.69 -39.37
N GLY A 924 29.91 -1.43 -38.96
CA GLY A 924 29.15 -0.29 -39.47
C GLY A 924 27.77 -0.17 -38.84
N VAL A 925 26.78 0.29 -39.60
CA VAL A 925 25.42 0.53 -39.12
C VAL A 925 24.64 -0.78 -39.07
N ALA A 926 24.12 -1.14 -37.89
CA ALA A 926 23.12 -2.18 -37.78
C ALA A 926 21.78 -1.63 -38.28
N ARG A 927 21.41 -1.96 -39.52
CA ARG A 927 20.16 -1.52 -40.18
C ARG A 927 18.90 -2.19 -39.61
N ARG A 928 18.73 -2.13 -38.30
CA ARG A 928 17.54 -2.59 -37.60
C ARG A 928 17.15 -1.58 -36.53
N THR A 929 15.88 -1.52 -36.17
CA THR A 929 15.39 -0.66 -35.08
C THR A 929 14.29 -1.37 -34.29
N SER A 930 14.10 -0.94 -33.04
CA SER A 930 13.09 -1.44 -32.11
C SER A 930 12.07 -0.36 -31.75
N PRO A 931 10.90 -0.72 -31.22
CA PRO A 931 9.91 0.26 -30.76
C PRO A 931 10.48 1.20 -29.68
N THR A 932 11.31 0.69 -28.76
CA THR A 932 12.01 1.51 -27.76
C THR A 932 12.92 2.55 -28.42
N ASN A 933 13.74 2.15 -29.41
CA ASN A 933 14.66 3.05 -30.08
C ASN A 933 13.90 4.19 -30.79
N ILE A 934 12.81 3.85 -31.48
CA ILE A 934 11.93 4.83 -32.15
C ILE A 934 11.35 5.81 -31.13
N GLY A 935 10.80 5.31 -30.02
CA GLY A 935 10.21 6.14 -28.97
C GLY A 935 11.22 7.11 -28.37
N LEU A 936 12.41 6.63 -28.02
CA LEU A 936 13.48 7.47 -27.46
C LEU A 936 13.99 8.49 -28.48
N ALA A 937 14.13 8.13 -29.76
CA ALA A 937 14.56 9.06 -30.80
C ALA A 937 13.58 10.22 -30.99
N LEU A 938 12.27 9.97 -30.93
CA LEU A 938 11.25 11.02 -30.96
C LEU A 938 11.44 12.01 -29.80
N LEU A 939 11.71 11.51 -28.59
CA LEU A 939 11.99 12.37 -27.43
C LEU A 939 13.34 13.09 -27.54
N CYS A 940 14.36 12.45 -28.11
CA CYS A 940 15.65 13.08 -28.37
C CYS A 940 15.51 14.27 -29.34
N CYS A 941 14.59 14.23 -30.31
CA CYS A 941 14.31 15.38 -31.18
C CYS A 941 13.81 16.59 -30.39
N LEU A 942 12.86 16.40 -29.46
CA LEU A 942 12.41 17.46 -28.56
C LEU A 942 13.53 17.91 -27.60
N ALA A 943 14.26 16.97 -27.02
CA ALA A 943 15.36 17.28 -26.11
C ALA A 943 16.48 18.09 -26.80
N ALA A 944 16.75 17.81 -28.08
CA ALA A 944 17.71 18.58 -28.87
C ALA A 944 17.27 20.04 -29.04
N TYR A 945 15.97 20.27 -29.24
CA TYR A 945 15.40 21.63 -29.23
C TYR A 945 15.52 22.29 -27.85
N ASP A 946 15.12 21.60 -26.76
CA ASP A 946 15.20 22.13 -25.40
C ASP A 946 16.64 22.48 -24.97
N LEU A 947 17.61 21.68 -25.42
CA LEU A 947 19.04 21.90 -25.17
C LEU A 947 19.69 22.87 -26.16
N LYS A 948 18.93 23.40 -27.14
CA LYS A 948 19.41 24.31 -28.21
C LYS A 948 20.49 23.70 -29.10
N LEU A 949 20.45 22.38 -29.29
CA LEU A 949 21.27 21.64 -30.24
C LEU A 949 20.65 21.60 -31.64
N ALA A 950 19.32 21.81 -31.73
CA ALA A 950 18.56 21.95 -32.96
C ALA A 950 17.53 23.08 -32.81
N ASP A 951 17.11 23.68 -33.93
CA ASP A 951 15.95 24.57 -33.92
C ASP A 951 14.62 23.79 -33.90
N LEU A 952 13.53 24.50 -33.61
CA LEU A 952 12.21 23.89 -33.50
C LEU A 952 11.74 23.27 -34.82
N SER A 953 12.01 23.93 -35.96
CA SER A 953 11.55 23.44 -37.25
C SER A 953 12.20 22.09 -37.56
N HIS A 954 13.51 22.01 -37.40
CA HIS A 954 14.31 20.81 -37.63
C HIS A 954 13.88 19.66 -36.71
N ALA A 955 13.60 19.95 -35.43
CA ALA A 955 13.07 18.96 -34.50
C ALA A 955 11.70 18.43 -34.94
N LEU A 956 10.78 19.31 -35.34
CA LEU A 956 9.45 18.92 -35.83
C LEU A 956 9.52 18.16 -37.17
N ASP A 957 10.43 18.54 -38.08
CA ASP A 957 10.66 17.86 -39.36
C ASP A 957 11.11 16.41 -39.15
N LYS A 958 12.05 16.20 -38.21
CA LYS A 958 12.51 14.85 -37.82
C LYS A 958 11.39 14.03 -37.18
N ILE A 959 10.62 14.62 -36.26
CA ILE A 959 9.48 13.96 -35.63
C ILE A 959 8.46 13.53 -36.68
N GLU A 960 8.08 14.43 -37.58
CA GLU A 960 7.13 14.16 -38.66
C GLU A 960 7.63 13.03 -39.57
N SER A 961 8.90 13.08 -39.98
CA SER A 961 9.51 12.04 -40.83
C SER A 961 9.54 10.67 -40.14
N ILE A 962 9.81 10.61 -38.84
CA ILE A 962 9.75 9.36 -38.06
C ILE A 962 8.31 8.83 -38.04
N LEU A 963 7.31 9.71 -37.78
CA LEU A 963 5.90 9.31 -37.75
C LEU A 963 5.40 8.81 -39.10
N ASP A 964 5.79 9.45 -40.20
CA ASP A 964 5.46 9.01 -41.57
C ASP A 964 6.00 7.59 -41.84
N SER A 965 7.19 7.28 -41.33
CA SER A 965 7.75 5.93 -41.41
C SER A 965 7.00 4.95 -40.50
N VAL A 966 6.75 5.31 -39.25
CA VAL A 966 6.01 4.47 -38.29
C VAL A 966 4.62 4.13 -38.79
N GLU A 967 3.90 5.08 -39.39
CA GLU A 967 2.56 4.86 -39.93
C GLU A 967 2.55 3.82 -41.06
N ARG A 968 3.58 3.79 -41.91
CA ARG A 968 3.75 2.82 -43.00
C ARG A 968 4.20 1.43 -42.53
N MET A 969 4.83 1.32 -41.36
CA MET A 969 5.32 0.03 -40.84
C MET A 969 4.16 -0.92 -40.50
N GLN A 970 4.34 -2.21 -40.81
CA GLN A 970 3.42 -3.27 -40.41
C GLN A 970 3.27 -3.31 -38.89
N LYS A 971 2.05 -3.38 -38.36
CA LYS A 971 1.76 -3.44 -36.92
C LYS A 971 0.94 -4.70 -36.61
N TRP A 972 1.04 -5.19 -35.39
CA TRP A 972 0.18 -6.26 -34.88
C TRP A 972 -0.69 -5.71 -33.74
N LYS A 973 -2.01 -5.61 -33.97
CA LYS A 973 -2.98 -5.05 -33.01
C LYS A 973 -2.55 -3.69 -32.43
N GLY A 974 -2.06 -2.82 -33.32
CA GLY A 974 -1.55 -1.49 -32.99
C GLY A 974 -0.13 -1.45 -32.42
N HIS A 975 0.45 -2.58 -32.02
CA HIS A 975 1.84 -2.63 -31.56
C HIS A 975 2.83 -2.74 -32.73
N LEU A 976 3.99 -2.11 -32.55
CA LEU A 976 5.14 -2.36 -33.41
C LEU A 976 5.78 -3.71 -33.04
N LEU A 977 6.31 -4.40 -34.04
CA LEU A 977 7.09 -5.62 -33.91
C LEU A 977 8.49 -5.29 -33.36
N ASN A 978 9.16 -6.30 -32.80
CA ASN A 978 10.38 -6.08 -32.04
C ASN A 978 11.53 -5.53 -32.87
N TRP A 979 11.60 -5.92 -34.15
CA TRP A 979 12.67 -5.53 -35.06
C TRP A 979 12.14 -5.20 -36.45
N TYR A 980 12.62 -4.09 -37.01
CA TYR A 980 12.39 -3.71 -38.41
C TYR A 980 13.71 -3.36 -39.07
N ASP A 981 13.84 -3.70 -40.35
CA ASP A 981 14.91 -3.21 -41.18
C ASP A 981 14.70 -1.71 -41.48
N THR A 982 15.66 -0.87 -41.13
CA THR A 982 15.51 0.60 -41.27
C THR A 982 15.50 1.06 -42.72
N SER A 983 16.03 0.28 -43.66
CA SER A 983 16.06 0.65 -45.08
C SER A 983 14.77 0.28 -45.82
N THR A 984 14.12 -0.82 -45.42
CA THR A 984 12.95 -1.36 -46.11
C THR A 984 11.64 -1.24 -45.35
N LEU A 985 11.69 -0.91 -44.05
CA LEU A 985 10.56 -0.93 -43.11
C LEU A 985 9.90 -2.31 -42.93
N LYS A 986 10.53 -3.38 -43.44
CA LYS A 986 10.03 -4.75 -43.29
C LYS A 986 10.37 -5.27 -41.89
N PRO A 987 9.45 -6.00 -41.23
CA PRO A 987 9.77 -6.65 -39.97
C PRO A 987 10.85 -7.72 -40.16
N LEU A 988 11.69 -7.89 -39.15
CA LEU A 988 12.71 -8.94 -39.12
C LEU A 988 12.23 -10.15 -38.32
N TYR A 989 12.63 -11.34 -38.75
CA TYR A 989 12.32 -12.59 -38.06
C TYR A 989 13.21 -12.79 -36.82
N PRO A 990 12.65 -13.28 -35.70
CA PRO A 990 11.24 -13.66 -35.49
C PRO A 990 10.32 -12.45 -35.28
N MET A 991 9.13 -12.47 -35.93
CA MET A 991 8.13 -11.41 -35.83
C MET A 991 7.39 -11.48 -34.48
N THR A 992 7.94 -10.83 -33.46
CA THR A 992 7.41 -10.84 -32.10
C THR A 992 7.02 -9.44 -31.65
N VAL A 993 6.05 -9.34 -30.74
CA VAL A 993 5.70 -8.11 -30.02
C VAL A 993 6.18 -8.23 -28.59
N SER A 994 7.00 -7.27 -28.15
CA SER A 994 7.54 -7.18 -26.79
C SER A 994 6.67 -6.29 -25.91
N SER A 995 6.32 -6.77 -24.71
CA SER A 995 5.54 -5.98 -23.74
C SER A 995 6.31 -4.76 -23.22
N VAL A 996 7.63 -4.88 -23.11
CA VAL A 996 8.51 -3.80 -22.65
C VAL A 996 8.65 -2.75 -23.73
N ASP A 997 8.99 -3.15 -24.96
CA ASP A 997 9.18 -2.19 -26.04
C ASP A 997 7.89 -1.44 -26.37
N SER A 998 6.75 -2.14 -26.33
CA SER A 998 5.43 -1.52 -26.48
C SER A 998 5.15 -0.52 -25.36
N GLY A 999 5.46 -0.87 -24.10
CA GLY A 999 5.23 0.03 -22.97
C GLY A 999 6.16 1.24 -22.95
N ASN A 1000 7.44 1.05 -23.32
CA ASN A 1000 8.41 2.14 -23.45
C ASN A 1000 8.01 3.10 -24.57
N LEU A 1001 7.61 2.57 -25.74
CA LEU A 1001 7.09 3.39 -26.84
C LEU A 1001 5.85 4.17 -26.41
N ALA A 1002 4.90 3.52 -25.73
CA ALA A 1002 3.72 4.19 -25.21
C ALA A 1002 4.07 5.30 -24.21
N GLY A 1003 5.06 5.08 -23.33
CA GLY A 1003 5.60 6.10 -22.44
C GLY A 1003 6.20 7.28 -23.20
N CYS A 1004 6.98 6.99 -24.25
CA CYS A 1004 7.55 8.01 -25.12
C CYS A 1004 6.47 8.80 -25.85
N TYR A 1005 5.44 8.14 -26.39
CA TYR A 1005 4.29 8.82 -27.00
C TYR A 1005 3.57 9.74 -26.02
N ILE A 1006 3.33 9.30 -24.78
CA ILE A 1006 2.70 10.14 -23.75
C ILE A 1006 3.55 11.38 -23.46
N ALA A 1007 4.87 11.21 -23.26
CA ALA A 1007 5.79 12.32 -23.02
C ALA A 1007 5.88 13.27 -24.22
N LEU A 1008 5.95 12.74 -25.45
CA LEU A 1008 5.99 13.49 -26.70
C LEU A 1008 4.71 14.32 -26.90
N ILE A 1009 3.53 13.74 -26.65
CA ILE A 1009 2.26 14.48 -26.67
C ILE A 1009 2.29 15.65 -25.68
N GLY A 1010 2.84 15.43 -24.49
CA GLY A 1010 3.04 16.48 -23.49
C GLY A 1010 3.92 17.62 -24.00
N GLY A 1011 5.12 17.29 -24.48
CA GLY A 1011 6.08 18.27 -25.00
C GLY A 1011 5.58 19.03 -26.22
N LEU A 1012 4.92 18.35 -27.18
CA LEU A 1012 4.33 19.00 -28.36
C LEU A 1012 3.18 19.96 -27.99
N LYS A 1013 2.42 19.65 -26.93
CA LYS A 1013 1.40 20.57 -26.40
C LYS A 1013 2.00 21.79 -25.72
N GLU A 1014 3.13 21.63 -25.04
CA GLU A 1014 3.88 22.74 -24.43
C GLU A 1014 4.46 23.68 -25.50
N VAL A 1015 4.94 23.13 -26.62
CA VAL A 1015 5.37 23.92 -27.80
C VAL A 1015 4.23 24.80 -28.35
N GLY A 1016 2.99 24.29 -28.35
CA GLY A 1016 1.79 25.10 -28.57
C GLY A 1016 1.55 25.63 -29.99
N THR A 1017 2.32 25.21 -30.99
CA THR A 1017 2.09 25.59 -32.41
C THR A 1017 1.03 24.71 -33.08
N PRO A 1018 0.32 25.18 -34.13
CA PRO A 1018 -0.64 24.36 -34.87
C PRO A 1018 -0.03 23.07 -35.43
N ARG A 1019 1.22 23.14 -35.92
CA ARG A 1019 1.96 21.97 -36.42
C ARG A 1019 2.25 20.97 -35.31
N ALA A 1020 2.73 21.42 -34.14
CA ALA A 1020 2.97 20.55 -33.00
C ALA A 1020 1.67 19.91 -32.47
N ALA A 1021 0.56 20.65 -32.46
CA ALA A 1021 -0.75 20.12 -32.10
C ALA A 1021 -1.23 19.02 -33.05
N ALA A 1022 -1.04 19.18 -34.36
CA ALA A 1022 -1.37 18.15 -35.35
C ALA A 1022 -0.53 16.88 -35.17
N LEU A 1023 0.78 17.02 -34.94
CA LEU A 1023 1.66 15.90 -34.63
C LEU A 1023 1.27 15.19 -33.33
N ALA A 1024 0.87 15.94 -32.29
CA ALA A 1024 0.42 15.37 -31.03
C ALA A 1024 -0.83 14.49 -31.19
N GLU A 1025 -1.78 14.88 -32.06
CA GLU A 1025 -2.96 14.06 -32.35
C GLU A 1025 -2.62 12.83 -33.20
N ARG A 1026 -1.66 12.90 -34.14
CA ARG A 1026 -1.13 11.71 -34.84
C ARG A 1026 -0.53 10.70 -33.85
N VAL A 1027 0.33 11.18 -32.94
CA VAL A 1027 0.96 10.35 -31.89
C VAL A 1027 -0.10 9.73 -30.97
N ARG A 1028 -1.13 10.50 -30.62
CA ARG A 1028 -2.25 10.01 -29.81
C ARG A 1028 -3.01 8.89 -30.51
N SER A 1029 -3.29 9.03 -31.80
CA SER A 1029 -3.94 7.97 -32.58
C SER A 1029 -3.13 6.68 -32.59
N LEU A 1030 -1.80 6.76 -32.69
CA LEU A 1030 -0.91 5.60 -32.59
C LEU A 1030 -0.96 4.96 -31.20
N LEU A 1031 -0.89 5.78 -30.14
CA LEU A 1031 -0.96 5.32 -28.74
C LEU A 1031 -2.30 4.65 -28.38
N ASP A 1032 -3.41 5.16 -28.90
CA ASP A 1032 -4.76 4.64 -28.63
C ASP A 1032 -5.06 3.36 -29.42
N ALA A 1033 -4.34 3.12 -30.52
CA ALA A 1033 -4.46 1.88 -31.28
C ALA A 1033 -3.80 0.66 -30.59
N MET A 1034 -2.89 0.86 -29.63
CA MET A 1034 -2.12 -0.21 -28.98
C MET A 1034 -2.97 -1.05 -28.01
N ASP A 1035 -3.30 -2.29 -28.39
CA ASP A 1035 -4.10 -3.21 -27.56
C ASP A 1035 -3.23 -4.00 -26.56
N PHE A 1036 -2.92 -3.40 -25.41
CA PHE A 1036 -2.10 -4.04 -24.37
C PHE A 1036 -2.74 -5.27 -23.72
N LEU A 1037 -4.06 -5.50 -23.85
CA LEU A 1037 -4.70 -6.69 -23.27
C LEU A 1037 -4.25 -7.98 -23.94
N THR A 1038 -3.76 -7.88 -25.18
CA THR A 1038 -3.22 -9.01 -25.95
C THR A 1038 -1.86 -9.48 -25.44
N LEU A 1039 -1.14 -8.61 -24.72
CA LEU A 1039 0.16 -8.87 -24.11
C LEU A 1039 0.03 -9.27 -22.63
N PHE A 1040 -1.19 -9.38 -22.11
CA PHE A 1040 -1.46 -9.56 -20.69
C PHE A 1040 -2.14 -10.89 -20.36
N ASP A 1041 -1.54 -11.66 -19.47
CA ASP A 1041 -2.14 -12.86 -18.91
C ASP A 1041 -3.16 -12.49 -17.83
N LYS A 1042 -4.44 -12.45 -18.19
CA LYS A 1042 -5.54 -12.16 -17.25
C LYS A 1042 -5.62 -13.16 -16.09
N SER A 1043 -5.20 -14.42 -16.31
CA SER A 1043 -5.23 -15.44 -15.26
C SER A 1043 -4.16 -15.19 -14.20
N ARG A 1044 -2.95 -14.80 -14.63
CA ARG A 1044 -1.83 -14.53 -13.71
C ARG A 1044 -1.79 -13.09 -13.23
N ASN A 1045 -2.51 -12.18 -13.89
CA ASN A 1045 -2.39 -10.73 -13.75
C ASN A 1045 -0.94 -10.25 -13.98
N LEU A 1046 -0.28 -10.73 -15.04
CA LEU A 1046 1.10 -10.39 -15.40
C LEU A 1046 1.22 -10.21 -16.93
N PHE A 1047 2.15 -9.37 -17.37
CA PHE A 1047 2.50 -9.28 -18.79
C PHE A 1047 3.35 -10.47 -19.23
N TYR A 1048 3.10 -10.99 -20.42
CA TYR A 1048 4.03 -11.90 -21.11
C TYR A 1048 5.32 -11.14 -21.46
N ILE A 1049 6.43 -11.86 -21.67
CA ILE A 1049 7.65 -11.21 -22.20
C ILE A 1049 7.38 -10.72 -23.63
N SER A 1050 6.93 -11.65 -24.46
CA SER A 1050 6.55 -11.37 -25.84
C SER A 1050 5.37 -12.23 -26.30
N VAL A 1051 4.80 -11.86 -27.44
CA VAL A 1051 3.81 -12.63 -28.21
C VAL A 1051 4.31 -12.77 -29.64
N ASP A 1052 4.23 -13.98 -30.19
CA ASP A 1052 4.54 -14.23 -31.59
C ASP A 1052 3.40 -13.69 -32.47
N ALA A 1053 3.72 -12.80 -33.42
CA ALA A 1053 2.72 -12.08 -34.19
C ALA A 1053 2.06 -12.93 -35.28
N GLU A 1054 2.74 -13.98 -35.76
CA GLU A 1054 2.23 -14.89 -36.81
C GLU A 1054 1.25 -15.90 -36.22
N THR A 1055 1.60 -16.51 -35.09
CA THR A 1055 0.80 -17.54 -34.42
C THR A 1055 -0.16 -16.97 -33.37
N GLY A 1056 0.09 -15.75 -32.89
CA GLY A 1056 -0.63 -15.16 -31.76
C GLY A 1056 -0.32 -15.84 -30.41
N GLN A 1057 0.66 -16.75 -30.36
CA GLN A 1057 0.99 -17.47 -29.14
C GLN A 1057 1.87 -16.61 -28.22
N PRO A 1058 1.49 -16.45 -26.95
CA PRO A 1058 2.34 -15.77 -25.98
C PRO A 1058 3.54 -16.64 -25.60
N SER A 1059 4.65 -15.98 -25.25
CA SER A 1059 5.80 -16.63 -24.64
C SER A 1059 5.44 -17.33 -23.31
N GLU A 1060 6.17 -18.39 -22.98
CA GLU A 1060 6.01 -19.13 -21.71
C GLU A 1060 6.65 -18.42 -20.50
N SER A 1061 6.90 -17.11 -20.58
CA SER A 1061 7.57 -16.31 -19.56
C SER A 1061 6.85 -14.99 -19.32
N TRP A 1062 6.94 -14.48 -18.08
CA TRP A 1062 6.21 -13.31 -17.61
C TRP A 1062 7.11 -12.33 -16.87
N TYR A 1063 6.79 -11.05 -16.95
CA TYR A 1063 7.40 -10.03 -16.10
C TYR A 1063 6.79 -10.06 -14.69
N ASP A 1064 7.50 -10.71 -13.76
CA ASP A 1064 7.01 -10.98 -12.40
C ASP A 1064 7.75 -10.19 -11.30
N LEU A 1065 8.71 -9.32 -11.63
CA LEU A 1065 9.46 -8.50 -10.66
C LEU A 1065 9.11 -7.02 -10.76
N MET A 1066 9.08 -6.33 -9.61
CA MET A 1066 8.86 -4.89 -9.53
C MET A 1066 10.07 -4.08 -10.03
N ALA A 1067 11.29 -4.56 -9.76
CA ALA A 1067 12.50 -4.00 -10.34
C ALA A 1067 12.75 -4.68 -11.70
N SER A 1068 12.15 -4.12 -12.74
CA SER A 1068 12.23 -4.60 -14.12
C SER A 1068 11.95 -3.44 -15.06
N GLU A 1069 12.53 -3.52 -16.25
CA GLU A 1069 12.19 -2.69 -17.42
C GLU A 1069 10.67 -2.59 -17.67
N ALA A 1070 9.91 -3.66 -17.42
CA ALA A 1070 8.46 -3.69 -17.62
C ALA A 1070 7.65 -2.87 -16.61
N ARG A 1071 8.28 -2.33 -15.55
CA ARG A 1071 7.60 -1.55 -14.52
C ARG A 1071 6.88 -0.34 -15.12
N GLN A 1072 7.43 0.26 -16.17
CA GLN A 1072 6.79 1.37 -16.87
C GLN A 1072 5.53 0.91 -17.61
N THR A 1073 5.59 -0.20 -18.36
CA THR A 1073 4.42 -0.83 -19.00
C THR A 1073 3.31 -1.08 -17.98
N SER A 1074 3.65 -1.67 -16.83
CA SER A 1074 2.74 -1.90 -15.72
C SER A 1074 2.07 -0.62 -15.24
N TYR A 1075 2.87 0.43 -15.01
CA TYR A 1075 2.37 1.71 -14.52
C TYR A 1075 1.44 2.38 -15.52
N ILE A 1076 1.84 2.47 -16.78
CA ILE A 1076 1.06 3.12 -17.86
C ILE A 1076 -0.26 2.38 -18.07
N CYS A 1077 -0.25 1.05 -18.14
CA CYS A 1077 -1.48 0.29 -18.37
C CYS A 1077 -2.46 0.41 -17.20
N ILE A 1078 -1.97 0.49 -15.96
CA ILE A 1078 -2.82 0.77 -14.79
C ILE A 1078 -3.34 2.21 -14.83
N ALA A 1079 -2.48 3.19 -15.11
CA ALA A 1079 -2.84 4.61 -15.15
C ALA A 1079 -3.84 4.93 -16.29
N ARG A 1080 -3.74 4.25 -17.42
CA ARG A 1080 -4.71 4.27 -18.53
C ARG A 1080 -5.93 3.39 -18.28
N GLY A 1081 -5.98 2.66 -17.17
CA GLY A 1081 -7.09 1.79 -16.80
C GLY A 1081 -7.35 0.63 -17.76
N ILE A 1082 -6.30 0.19 -18.47
CA ILE A 1082 -6.34 -0.96 -19.37
C ILE A 1082 -6.33 -2.26 -18.54
N ILE A 1083 -5.57 -2.29 -17.45
CA ILE A 1083 -5.48 -3.42 -16.53
C ILE A 1083 -5.77 -3.00 -15.09
N ASP A 1084 -6.15 -3.98 -14.25
CA ASP A 1084 -6.44 -3.77 -12.83
C ASP A 1084 -5.18 -3.53 -11.98
N LYS A 1085 -5.27 -2.69 -10.95
CA LYS A 1085 -4.21 -2.42 -9.98
C LYS A 1085 -3.67 -3.67 -9.26
N LYS A 1086 -4.44 -4.77 -9.24
CA LYS A 1086 -4.03 -6.11 -8.77
C LYS A 1086 -2.73 -6.59 -9.43
N HIS A 1087 -2.48 -6.20 -10.68
CA HIS A 1087 -1.21 -6.48 -11.36
C HIS A 1087 -0.01 -5.96 -10.54
N TRP A 1088 -0.08 -4.71 -10.07
CA TRP A 1088 0.99 -4.10 -9.26
C TRP A 1088 1.29 -4.89 -7.99
N ARG A 1089 0.26 -5.45 -7.35
CA ARG A 1089 0.42 -6.29 -6.15
C ARG A 1089 1.04 -7.65 -6.46
N ARG A 1090 0.92 -8.15 -7.70
CA ARG A 1090 1.47 -9.44 -8.11
C ARG A 1090 2.98 -9.40 -8.38
N LEU A 1091 3.52 -8.22 -8.71
CA LEU A 1091 4.95 -8.01 -8.93
C LEU A 1091 5.79 -8.31 -7.67
N GLY A 1092 6.79 -9.17 -7.80
CA GLY A 1092 7.71 -9.57 -6.75
C GLY A 1092 8.63 -8.42 -6.33
N ARG A 1093 8.71 -8.19 -5.01
CA ARG A 1093 9.56 -7.16 -4.39
C ARG A 1093 10.63 -7.79 -3.50
N ALA A 1094 11.31 -8.81 -4.03
CA ALA A 1094 12.35 -9.50 -3.28
C ALA A 1094 13.47 -8.51 -2.92
N LEU A 1095 13.72 -8.32 -1.62
CA LEU A 1095 14.79 -7.47 -1.15
C LEU A 1095 16.06 -8.29 -0.98
N VAL A 1096 17.16 -7.80 -1.55
CA VAL A 1096 18.52 -8.30 -1.37
C VAL A 1096 19.34 -7.29 -0.60
N GLN A 1097 20.27 -7.78 0.23
CA GLN A 1097 21.15 -6.93 1.02
C GLN A 1097 22.62 -7.22 0.71
N LYS A 1098 23.40 -6.16 0.47
CA LYS A 1098 24.86 -6.22 0.29
C LYS A 1098 25.49 -5.03 1.03
N ASN A 1099 26.52 -5.29 1.84
CA ASN A 1099 27.24 -4.26 2.61
C ASN A 1099 26.34 -3.33 3.45
N GLY A 1100 25.27 -3.88 4.04
CA GLY A 1100 24.29 -3.11 4.84
C GLY A 1100 23.21 -2.38 4.04
N TYR A 1101 23.35 -2.25 2.71
CA TYR A 1101 22.34 -1.65 1.83
C TYR A 1101 21.34 -2.68 1.35
N SER A 1102 20.05 -2.34 1.42
CA SER A 1102 18.94 -3.19 0.94
C SER A 1102 18.29 -2.56 -0.29
N GLY A 1103 18.09 -3.37 -1.34
CA GLY A 1103 17.45 -2.98 -2.60
C GLY A 1103 16.61 -4.11 -3.18
N MET A 1104 15.71 -3.78 -4.12
CA MET A 1104 14.93 -4.80 -4.82
C MET A 1104 15.81 -5.56 -5.81
N ALA A 1105 15.66 -6.88 -5.89
CA ALA A 1105 16.30 -7.70 -6.92
C ALA A 1105 15.59 -7.52 -8.26
N SER A 1106 16.36 -7.42 -9.33
CA SER A 1106 15.91 -7.53 -10.72
C SER A 1106 16.37 -8.87 -11.33
N TRP A 1107 16.03 -9.12 -12.60
CA TRP A 1107 16.35 -10.39 -13.26
C TRP A 1107 17.85 -10.56 -13.48
N THR A 1108 18.49 -9.54 -14.06
CA THR A 1108 19.92 -9.58 -14.42
C THR A 1108 20.81 -8.74 -13.48
N GLY A 1109 20.21 -7.81 -12.72
CA GLY A 1109 20.94 -6.86 -11.89
C GLY A 1109 21.56 -5.71 -12.67
N THR A 1110 21.19 -5.54 -13.94
CA THR A 1110 21.72 -4.47 -14.81
C THR A 1110 21.11 -3.12 -14.44
N MET A 1111 21.88 -2.04 -14.61
CA MET A 1111 21.43 -0.71 -14.21
C MET A 1111 20.16 -0.25 -14.94
N PHE A 1112 19.98 -0.65 -16.20
CA PHE A 1112 18.89 -0.17 -17.02
C PHE A 1112 17.52 -0.66 -16.50
N GLU A 1113 17.41 -1.87 -15.95
CA GLU A 1113 16.19 -2.41 -15.33
C GLU A 1113 15.68 -1.53 -14.18
N TYR A 1114 16.57 -0.77 -13.55
CA TYR A 1114 16.25 0.16 -12.46
C TYR A 1114 16.06 1.59 -12.93
N LEU A 1115 16.84 2.03 -13.93
CA LEU A 1115 16.86 3.42 -14.40
C LEU A 1115 15.78 3.72 -15.43
N MET A 1116 15.58 2.82 -16.39
CA MET A 1116 14.68 3.05 -17.53
C MET A 1116 13.26 3.42 -17.10
N PRO A 1117 12.64 2.73 -16.12
CA PRO A 1117 11.28 3.10 -15.71
C PRO A 1117 11.23 4.36 -14.81
N ASN A 1118 12.32 5.12 -14.67
CA ASN A 1118 12.34 6.47 -14.09
C ASN A 1118 12.74 7.55 -15.11
N LEU A 1119 13.06 7.19 -16.35
CA LEU A 1119 13.42 8.16 -17.40
C LEU A 1119 12.21 8.97 -17.88
N LEU A 1120 11.01 8.39 -17.73
CA LEU A 1120 9.70 8.86 -18.17
C LEU A 1120 8.71 8.65 -17.01
#